data_AF-A0A358CSN5-F1
#
_entry.id   AF-A0A358CSN5-F1
#
_cell.length_a   1.000
_cell.length_b   1.000
_cell.length_c   1.000
_cell.angle_alpha   90.00
_cell.angle_beta   90.00
_cell.angle_gamma   90.00
#
_symmetry.space_group_name_H-M   'P 1'
#
loop_
_entity.id
_entity.type
_entity.pdbx_description
1 polymer ?
#
loop_
_entity_poly.entity_id
_entity_poly.type
_entity_poly.pdbx_seq_one_letter_code
_entity_poly.pdbx_strand_id
1 'polypeptide(L)'
;MNPFFLLVLIVLLPLVASLITISIGHKLGNRAHLPTIIGLVATTFIALSLLVTTAFSRGHAEVPRPVDMVTPQWHWVTVEDAYTPANNSLAAVPGTSVSSKDAYVSRPFSISISLRLDPFTATMLTIITSIGLLVAVYSINFMADDPGYPRFFALISMLIFSISMLVSVSNFLLVYIFWEAVNACHYLLIGFRYQKPKVLKFARKSFVINRIGNFGLAVGIFMLWLTYGTLDFHDTLSTDGTILPGILGQTRLADIGGYVGGTLGSIICLLLLLAACAKSAQLPLHVWLPDTTECPAPANALIHATTVTAGVYLVARSAPIFMACPGALVTVSIIGTTTALVAALIGTVQNDLKRVLAYSTISQLGCMFACLGTGTLLGFTAAIFHLLTHAFFKALLFLGAGSVMHSMGGVIDMRRFGGLRKLMPITASTFLIGSLALAGIAPFSGFFSKNEILASLHSKGWPDVHHAAENEHFGIIPQLPSALSLGGTMHDVGYRGIYTYDNNSTSHQNSDLVGIDALNQPAIWKFLFWMALVTASLTAFYTFRAVFMTFTGPLRIPDETGDCAHESPSAMTTPLLILTIPATFIGFILFATEGLSHFLTATPSFTTPSIMETATASVFHWDLAIQGTLAAALGIVIAAVGHLGRRSDGPQLERWLGPVQPFLEHRIFIDQLYAAVIVKPIEALAFLAAIFDRSFIDRSVRFLAHLPLALGSVVRQLQSGLLQRYALFGVIGVLAIIVFLAWRL
;
A
#
# COMPACT_ATOMS: atom_id res chain seq x y z
N MET A 1 -24.18 22.38 3.79
CA MET A 1 -24.66 20.99 3.52
C MET A 1 -24.14 20.10 4.64
N ASN A 2 -24.91 19.07 5.04
CA ASN A 2 -24.49 18.15 6.09
C ASN A 2 -23.21 17.38 5.65
N PRO A 3 -22.07 17.45 6.38
CA PRO A 3 -20.82 16.78 6.01
C PRO A 3 -20.97 15.28 5.80
N PHE A 4 -21.93 14.65 6.49
CA PHE A 4 -22.25 13.23 6.33
C PHE A 4 -22.78 12.89 4.94
N PHE A 5 -23.70 13.73 4.43
CA PHE A 5 -24.23 13.55 3.08
C PHE A 5 -23.15 13.79 2.01
N LEU A 6 -22.25 14.75 2.25
CA LEU A 6 -21.13 15.03 1.36
C LEU A 6 -20.16 13.84 1.26
N LEU A 7 -19.84 13.19 2.38
CA LEU A 7 -18.97 12.01 2.40
C LEU A 7 -19.54 10.86 1.57
N VAL A 8 -20.83 10.56 1.73
CA VAL A 8 -21.52 9.53 0.94
C VAL A 8 -21.48 9.88 -0.55
N LEU A 9 -21.71 11.15 -0.89
CA LEU A 9 -21.75 11.62 -2.27
C LEU A 9 -20.38 11.51 -2.96
N ILE A 10 -19.27 11.79 -2.25
CA ILE A 10 -17.90 11.63 -2.77
C ILE A 10 -17.66 10.21 -3.27
N VAL A 11 -18.20 9.21 -2.56
CA VAL A 11 -17.94 7.81 -2.88
C VAL A 11 -18.99 7.24 -3.84
N LEU A 12 -20.24 7.69 -3.76
CA LEU A 12 -21.31 7.17 -4.61
C LEU A 12 -21.25 7.69 -6.05
N LEU A 13 -20.81 8.93 -6.27
CA LEU A 13 -20.75 9.52 -7.62
C LEU A 13 -19.83 8.77 -8.60
N PRO A 14 -18.59 8.36 -8.25
CA PRO A 14 -17.75 7.58 -9.16
C PRO A 14 -18.34 6.18 -9.44
N LEU A 15 -19.05 5.58 -8.49
CA LEU A 15 -19.76 4.32 -8.71
C LEU A 15 -20.90 4.49 -9.71
N VAL A 16 -21.77 5.48 -9.50
CA VAL A 16 -22.88 5.79 -10.41
C VAL A 16 -22.36 6.11 -11.80
N ALA A 17 -21.31 6.93 -11.92
CA ALA A 17 -20.67 7.22 -13.19
C ALA A 17 -20.15 5.95 -13.88
N SER A 18 -19.51 5.03 -13.14
CA SER A 18 -19.08 3.75 -13.68
C SER A 18 -20.26 2.92 -14.21
N LEU A 19 -21.34 2.80 -13.44
CA LEU A 19 -22.52 2.01 -13.81
C LEU A 19 -23.24 2.58 -15.04
N ILE A 20 -23.33 3.91 -15.15
CA ILE A 20 -23.89 4.59 -16.33
C ILE A 20 -23.01 4.30 -17.56
N THR A 21 -21.69 4.43 -17.42
CA THR A 21 -20.76 4.17 -18.53
C THR A 21 -20.77 2.70 -18.96
N ILE A 22 -20.92 1.74 -18.04
CA ILE A 22 -21.07 0.32 -18.38
C ILE A 22 -22.40 0.09 -19.13
N SER A 23 -23.50 0.65 -18.65
CA SER A 23 -24.84 0.36 -19.17
C SER A 23 -25.11 1.03 -20.53
N ILE A 24 -24.69 2.28 -20.70
CA ILE A 24 -25.06 3.13 -21.85
C ILE A 24 -23.83 3.58 -22.65
N GLY A 25 -22.61 3.27 -22.20
CA GLY A 25 -21.37 3.74 -22.85
C GLY A 25 -21.22 3.32 -24.31
N HIS A 26 -21.71 2.13 -24.69
CA HIS A 26 -21.73 1.71 -26.08
C HIS A 26 -22.63 2.59 -26.97
N LYS A 27 -23.74 3.12 -26.42
CA LYS A 27 -24.65 4.05 -27.13
C LYS A 27 -24.07 5.46 -27.21
N LEU A 28 -23.28 5.86 -26.22
CA LEU A 28 -22.65 7.18 -26.14
C LEU A 28 -21.45 7.32 -27.08
N GLY A 29 -20.82 6.23 -27.52
CA GLY A 29 -19.66 6.24 -28.40
C GLY A 29 -18.55 7.15 -27.87
N ASN A 30 -18.19 8.17 -28.65
CA ASN A 30 -17.14 9.15 -28.31
C ASN A 30 -17.48 10.01 -27.08
N ARG A 31 -18.74 10.03 -26.64
CA ARG A 31 -19.20 10.77 -25.44
C ARG A 31 -19.25 9.91 -24.17
N ALA A 32 -18.78 8.66 -24.22
CA ALA A 32 -18.83 7.74 -23.08
C ALA A 32 -18.01 8.21 -21.86
N HIS A 33 -17.13 9.21 -22.02
CA HIS A 33 -16.37 9.81 -20.92
C HIS A 33 -17.22 10.77 -20.06
N LEU A 34 -18.32 11.32 -20.56
CA LEU A 34 -19.09 12.37 -19.88
C LEU A 34 -19.58 11.98 -18.47
N PRO A 35 -20.19 10.80 -18.24
CA PRO A 35 -20.63 10.42 -16.90
C PRO A 35 -19.48 10.40 -15.90
N THR A 36 -18.31 9.87 -16.32
CA THR A 36 -17.10 9.81 -15.50
C THR A 36 -16.54 11.19 -15.19
N ILE A 37 -16.43 12.09 -16.19
CA ILE A 37 -15.91 13.44 -15.97
C ILE A 37 -16.84 14.24 -15.06
N ILE A 38 -18.16 14.23 -15.30
CA ILE A 38 -19.14 14.97 -14.50
C ILE A 38 -19.13 14.47 -13.05
N GLY A 39 -19.13 13.14 -12.86
CA GLY A 39 -19.02 12.53 -11.54
C GLY A 39 -17.73 12.92 -10.82
N LEU A 40 -16.59 12.90 -11.51
CA LEU A 40 -15.29 13.24 -10.92
C LEU A 40 -15.13 14.73 -10.62
N VAL A 41 -15.68 15.62 -11.44
CA VAL A 41 -15.69 17.07 -11.14
C VAL A 41 -16.49 17.34 -9.87
N ALA A 42 -17.70 16.78 -9.78
CA ALA A 42 -18.54 16.95 -8.59
C ALA A 42 -17.85 16.39 -7.33
N THR A 43 -17.30 15.17 -7.39
CA THR A 43 -16.61 14.56 -6.24
C THR A 43 -15.38 15.33 -5.80
N THR A 44 -14.59 15.86 -6.73
CA THR A 44 -13.39 16.64 -6.41
C THR A 44 -13.77 17.94 -5.70
N PHE A 45 -14.80 18.63 -6.19
CA PHE A 45 -15.29 19.86 -5.56
C PHE A 45 -15.84 19.59 -4.15
N ILE A 46 -16.60 18.51 -3.98
CA ILE A 46 -17.14 18.10 -2.68
C ILE A 46 -16.00 17.71 -1.73
N ALA A 47 -15.01 16.94 -2.18
CA ALA A 47 -13.86 16.54 -1.38
C ALA A 47 -13.02 17.74 -0.93
N LEU A 48 -12.80 18.73 -1.80
CA LEU A 48 -12.10 19.96 -1.45
C LEU A 48 -12.90 20.79 -0.45
N SER A 49 -14.21 20.95 -0.66
CA SER A 49 -15.09 21.63 0.30
C SER A 49 -15.05 20.96 1.66
N LEU A 50 -15.03 19.63 1.69
CA LEU A 50 -15.04 18.84 2.92
C LEU A 50 -13.70 18.92 3.67
N LEU A 51 -12.58 18.91 2.95
CA LEU A 51 -11.25 19.22 3.51
C LEU A 51 -11.22 20.60 4.16
N VAL A 52 -11.75 21.62 3.47
CA VAL A 52 -11.81 22.99 4.01
C VAL A 52 -12.68 23.07 5.26
N THR A 53 -13.86 22.45 5.25
CA THR A 53 -14.75 22.44 6.44
C THR A 53 -14.15 21.71 7.63
N THR A 54 -13.45 20.60 7.42
CA THR A 54 -12.78 19.83 8.49
C THR A 54 -11.57 20.58 9.05
N ALA A 55 -10.85 21.32 8.20
CA ALA A 55 -9.77 22.20 8.66
C ALA A 55 -10.29 23.35 9.54
N PHE A 56 -11.41 23.98 9.16
CA PHE A 56 -12.01 25.08 9.94
C PHE A 56 -12.72 24.61 11.21
N SER A 57 -13.26 23.39 11.27
CA SER A 57 -13.99 22.89 12.44
C SER A 57 -13.13 22.67 13.69
N ARG A 58 -11.80 22.68 13.55
CA ARG A 58 -10.87 22.44 14.66
C ARG A 58 -10.88 23.53 15.74
N GLY A 59 -11.21 24.78 15.39
CA GLY A 59 -11.05 25.94 16.29
C GLY A 59 -9.59 26.20 16.69
N HIS A 60 -9.28 27.37 17.24
CA HIS A 60 -7.93 27.76 17.69
C HIS A 60 -7.50 27.13 19.03
N ALA A 61 -7.98 25.94 19.37
CA ALA A 61 -7.65 25.32 20.66
C ALA A 61 -6.20 24.78 20.69
N GLU A 62 -5.45 25.09 21.75
CA GLU A 62 -4.04 24.66 21.95
C GLU A 62 -3.87 23.15 22.06
N VAL A 63 -4.91 22.42 22.50
CA VAL A 63 -4.90 20.94 22.58
C VAL A 63 -5.67 20.35 21.39
N PRO A 64 -5.05 19.49 20.56
CA PRO A 64 -5.73 18.85 19.43
C PRO A 64 -6.90 17.98 19.94
N ARG A 65 -8.14 18.37 19.64
CA ARG A 65 -9.29 17.48 19.83
C ARG A 65 -9.40 16.56 18.61
N PRO A 66 -9.57 15.24 18.80
CA PRO A 66 -9.77 14.33 17.68
C PRO A 66 -11.00 14.75 16.89
N VAL A 67 -10.81 15.03 15.60
CA VAL A 67 -11.92 15.30 14.67
C VAL A 67 -12.29 13.98 14.03
N ASP A 68 -13.41 13.41 14.47
CA ASP A 68 -13.90 12.15 13.96
C ASP A 68 -15.41 12.21 13.72
N MET A 69 -15.80 11.79 12.52
CA MET A 69 -17.19 11.79 12.08
C MET A 69 -17.51 10.44 11.47
N VAL A 70 -18.30 9.63 12.17
CA VAL A 70 -18.70 8.29 11.71
C VAL A 70 -20.17 8.29 11.31
N THR A 71 -20.46 7.72 10.16
CA THR A 71 -21.82 7.59 9.63
C THR A 71 -22.15 6.14 9.31
N PRO A 72 -22.98 5.48 10.13
CA PRO A 72 -23.54 4.19 9.75
C PRO A 72 -24.49 4.40 8.57
N GLN A 73 -24.24 3.69 7.46
CA GLN A 73 -25.06 3.75 6.25
C GLN A 73 -26.06 2.61 6.24
N TRP A 74 -25.56 1.39 6.41
CA TRP A 74 -26.37 0.18 6.30
C TRP A 74 -25.77 -0.91 7.18
N HIS A 75 -26.64 -1.64 7.88
CA HIS A 75 -26.25 -2.84 8.61
C HIS A 75 -26.21 -4.02 7.64
N TRP A 76 -25.04 -4.64 7.47
CA TRP A 76 -24.85 -5.65 6.43
C TRP A 76 -25.24 -7.04 6.92
N VAL A 77 -24.59 -7.56 7.95
CA VAL A 77 -24.80 -8.91 8.49
C VAL A 77 -24.55 -8.93 9.99
N THR A 78 -25.34 -9.69 10.74
CA THR A 78 -25.02 -10.10 12.12
C THR A 78 -24.78 -11.61 12.14
N VAL A 79 -23.69 -12.05 12.74
CA VAL A 79 -23.42 -13.45 13.05
C VAL A 79 -23.64 -13.65 14.54
N GLU A 80 -24.70 -14.35 14.94
CA GLU A 80 -25.14 -14.43 16.35
C GLU A 80 -24.14 -15.18 17.25
N ASP A 81 -23.52 -16.25 16.74
CA ASP A 81 -22.63 -17.14 17.51
C ASP A 81 -21.13 -16.88 17.22
N ALA A 82 -20.68 -15.63 17.24
CA ALA A 82 -19.27 -15.34 17.02
C ALA A 82 -18.47 -15.44 18.34
N TYR A 83 -17.41 -16.25 18.35
CA TYR A 83 -16.56 -16.40 19.53
C TYR A 83 -15.65 -15.18 19.71
N THR A 84 -15.69 -14.60 20.92
CA THR A 84 -14.85 -13.48 21.36
C THR A 84 -14.22 -13.79 22.71
N PRO A 85 -13.10 -13.15 23.08
CA PRO A 85 -12.54 -13.31 24.43
C PRO A 85 -13.55 -12.87 25.50
N ALA A 86 -13.66 -13.61 26.62
CA ALA A 86 -14.48 -13.18 27.75
C ALA A 86 -14.03 -11.82 28.30
N ASN A 87 -14.95 -11.04 28.87
CA ASN A 87 -14.66 -9.76 29.54
C ASN A 87 -13.60 -9.86 30.66
N ASN A 88 -13.43 -11.06 31.24
CA ASN A 88 -12.46 -11.33 32.31
C ASN A 88 -11.22 -12.09 31.81
N SER A 89 -11.07 -12.26 30.50
CA SER A 89 -9.89 -12.90 29.91
C SER A 89 -8.68 -11.98 30.01
N LEU A 90 -7.50 -12.55 30.20
CA LEU A 90 -6.24 -11.80 30.16
C LEU A 90 -6.03 -11.14 28.78
N ALA A 91 -6.67 -11.65 27.73
CA ALA A 91 -6.74 -10.98 26.42
C ALA A 91 -7.38 -9.57 26.45
N ALA A 92 -8.22 -9.26 27.45
CA ALA A 92 -8.77 -7.92 27.68
C ALA A 92 -7.83 -7.02 28.49
N VAL A 93 -6.74 -7.57 29.05
CA VAL A 93 -5.74 -6.82 29.81
C VAL A 93 -4.53 -6.50 28.92
N PRO A 94 -4.30 -5.21 28.62
CA PRO A 94 -3.08 -4.68 28.02
C PRO A 94 -1.78 -5.42 28.39
N GLY A 95 -1.04 -5.91 27.39
CA GLY A 95 0.34 -6.40 27.59
C GLY A 95 0.51 -7.78 28.22
N THR A 96 -0.56 -8.58 28.40
CA THR A 96 -0.44 -9.94 28.95
C THR A 96 -0.47 -11.04 27.87
N SER A 97 0.30 -12.11 28.06
CA SER A 97 0.29 -13.27 27.18
C SER A 97 -1.01 -14.08 27.36
N VAL A 98 -1.80 -14.21 26.30
CA VAL A 98 -3.05 -14.99 26.29
C VAL A 98 -2.74 -16.45 26.62
N SER A 99 -3.20 -16.93 27.78
CA SER A 99 -3.11 -18.34 28.15
C SER A 99 -4.31 -19.09 27.57
N SER A 100 -4.11 -20.32 27.09
CA SER A 100 -5.12 -21.16 26.42
C SER A 100 -6.33 -21.57 27.29
N LYS A 101 -6.46 -21.00 28.50
CA LYS A 101 -7.56 -21.23 29.45
C LYS A 101 -8.55 -20.07 29.52
N ASP A 102 -8.34 -18.99 28.76
CA ASP A 102 -9.28 -17.87 28.69
C ASP A 102 -10.58 -18.30 28.00
N ALA A 103 -11.70 -18.26 28.74
CA ALA A 103 -13.01 -18.66 28.25
C ALA A 103 -13.45 -17.76 27.09
N TYR A 104 -13.70 -18.31 25.91
CA TYR A 104 -14.35 -17.59 24.82
C TYR A 104 -15.86 -17.54 25.08
N VAL A 105 -16.48 -16.38 24.84
CA VAL A 105 -17.93 -16.17 24.96
C VAL A 105 -18.48 -15.90 23.56
N SER A 106 -19.63 -16.49 23.26
CA SER A 106 -20.39 -16.19 22.04
C SER A 106 -21.01 -14.79 22.16
N ARG A 107 -20.69 -13.91 21.22
CA ARG A 107 -21.29 -12.58 21.06
C ARG A 107 -21.73 -12.38 19.62
N PRO A 108 -22.82 -11.61 19.39
CA PRO A 108 -23.22 -11.28 18.04
C PRO A 108 -22.16 -10.38 17.39
N PHE A 109 -21.59 -10.84 16.28
CA PHE A 109 -20.70 -10.05 15.43
C PHE A 109 -21.52 -9.32 14.37
N SER A 110 -21.77 -8.04 14.60
CA SER A 110 -22.41 -7.13 13.64
C SER A 110 -21.39 -6.47 12.73
N ILE A 111 -21.59 -6.56 11.42
CA ILE A 111 -20.82 -5.81 10.42
C ILE A 111 -21.70 -4.70 9.86
N SER A 112 -21.36 -3.46 10.18
CA SER A 112 -22.04 -2.27 9.66
C SER A 112 -21.18 -1.57 8.61
N ILE A 113 -21.78 -1.15 7.50
CA ILE A 113 -21.13 -0.28 6.52
C ILE A 113 -21.19 1.14 7.05
N SER A 114 -20.09 1.53 7.68
CA SER A 114 -19.95 2.84 8.32
C SER A 114 -18.79 3.60 7.68
N LEU A 115 -19.03 4.85 7.28
CA LEU A 115 -18.00 5.74 6.72
C LEU A 115 -17.44 6.67 7.80
N ARG A 116 -16.12 6.75 7.90
CA ARG A 116 -15.37 7.63 8.80
C ARG A 116 -14.76 8.78 8.02
N LEU A 117 -14.90 9.97 8.57
CA LEU A 117 -14.22 11.17 8.11
C LEU A 117 -13.39 11.76 9.24
N ASP A 118 -12.10 11.85 8.98
CA ASP A 118 -11.10 12.53 9.81
C ASP A 118 -10.10 13.29 8.90
N PRO A 119 -9.17 14.08 9.46
CA PRO A 119 -8.21 14.85 8.67
C PRO A 119 -7.41 14.00 7.68
N PHE A 120 -7.04 12.79 8.07
CA PHE A 120 -6.29 11.88 7.21
C PHE A 120 -7.12 11.38 6.02
N THR A 121 -8.36 10.94 6.26
CA THR A 121 -9.29 10.52 5.20
C THR A 121 -9.64 11.70 4.28
N ALA A 122 -9.89 12.89 4.83
CA ALA A 122 -10.16 14.09 4.04
C ALA A 122 -9.01 14.38 3.06
N THR A 123 -7.78 14.36 3.56
CA THR A 123 -6.56 14.57 2.75
C THR A 123 -6.46 13.53 1.63
N MET A 124 -6.66 12.24 1.95
CA MET A 124 -6.61 11.17 0.96
C MET A 124 -7.70 11.29 -0.11
N LEU A 125 -8.94 11.58 0.29
CA LEU A 125 -10.06 11.76 -0.65
C LEU A 125 -9.80 12.92 -1.62
N THR A 126 -9.26 14.05 -1.14
CA THR A 126 -8.90 15.18 -2.00
C THR A 126 -7.82 14.79 -3.02
N ILE A 127 -6.79 14.05 -2.59
CA ILE A 127 -5.72 13.58 -3.50
C ILE A 127 -6.28 12.63 -4.56
N ILE A 128 -7.03 11.60 -4.13
CA ILE A 128 -7.57 10.55 -5.01
C ILE A 128 -8.51 11.14 -6.06
N THR A 129 -9.45 11.99 -5.64
CA THR A 129 -10.45 12.59 -6.55
C THR A 129 -9.81 13.59 -7.50
N SER A 130 -8.92 14.47 -7.01
CA SER A 130 -8.25 15.48 -7.84
C SER A 130 -7.37 14.85 -8.93
N ILE A 131 -6.56 13.86 -8.57
CA ILE A 131 -5.71 13.15 -9.55
C ILE A 131 -6.58 12.31 -10.48
N GLY A 132 -7.62 11.65 -9.94
CA GLY A 132 -8.58 10.90 -10.73
C GLY A 132 -9.25 11.74 -11.82
N LEU A 133 -9.66 12.97 -11.49
CA LEU A 133 -10.22 13.93 -12.43
C LEU A 133 -9.21 14.30 -13.53
N LEU A 134 -7.99 14.67 -13.16
CA LEU A 134 -6.95 15.09 -14.11
C LEU A 134 -6.55 13.94 -15.05
N VAL A 135 -6.45 12.71 -14.53
CA VAL A 135 -6.21 11.51 -15.33
C VAL A 135 -7.39 11.24 -16.27
N ALA A 136 -8.63 11.38 -15.81
CA ALA A 136 -9.81 11.17 -16.66
C ALA A 136 -9.86 12.20 -17.80
N VAL A 137 -9.57 13.48 -17.54
CA VAL A 137 -9.49 14.53 -18.58
C VAL A 137 -8.39 14.21 -19.58
N TYR A 138 -7.19 13.86 -19.12
CA TYR A 138 -6.07 13.47 -19.98
C TYR A 138 -6.43 12.28 -20.89
N SER A 139 -7.23 11.35 -20.38
CA SER A 139 -7.62 10.12 -21.08
C SER A 139 -8.55 10.35 -22.26
N ILE A 140 -9.23 11.50 -22.35
CA ILE A 140 -10.20 11.80 -23.41
C ILE A 140 -9.56 11.69 -24.79
N ASN A 141 -8.41 12.34 -24.98
CA ASN A 141 -7.69 12.29 -26.27
C ASN A 141 -6.73 11.11 -26.33
N PHE A 142 -6.10 10.73 -25.23
CA PHE A 142 -5.15 9.62 -25.23
C PHE A 142 -5.78 8.28 -25.66
N MET A 143 -7.05 8.06 -25.33
CA MET A 143 -7.79 6.83 -25.65
C MET A 143 -8.72 6.98 -26.86
N ALA A 144 -8.79 8.14 -27.52
CA ALA A 144 -9.82 8.44 -28.53
C ALA A 144 -9.92 7.39 -29.65
N ASP A 145 -8.78 6.83 -30.06
CA ASP A 145 -8.70 5.82 -31.13
C ASP A 145 -8.75 4.37 -30.62
N ASP A 146 -8.87 4.13 -29.31
CA ASP A 146 -8.88 2.78 -28.74
C ASP A 146 -10.33 2.23 -28.70
N PRO A 147 -10.59 1.03 -29.27
CA PRO A 147 -11.94 0.45 -29.31
C PRO A 147 -12.52 0.17 -27.91
N GLY A 148 -11.67 0.09 -26.88
CA GLY A 148 -12.08 -0.10 -25.49
C GLY A 148 -12.46 1.20 -24.76
N TYR A 149 -12.72 2.30 -25.46
CA TYR A 149 -12.93 3.64 -24.87
C TYR A 149 -13.95 3.68 -23.71
N PRO A 150 -15.21 3.19 -23.84
CA PRO A 150 -16.16 3.26 -22.73
C PRO A 150 -15.73 2.41 -21.52
N ARG A 151 -15.17 1.22 -21.80
CA ARG A 151 -14.68 0.30 -20.76
C ARG A 151 -13.57 0.93 -19.94
N PHE A 152 -12.68 1.71 -20.57
CA PHE A 152 -11.59 2.38 -19.88
C PHE A 152 -12.09 3.39 -18.83
N PHE A 153 -13.04 4.25 -19.21
CA PHE A 153 -13.63 5.24 -18.30
C PHE A 153 -14.44 4.60 -17.16
N ALA A 154 -15.15 3.50 -17.44
CA ALA A 154 -15.80 2.70 -16.40
C ALA A 154 -14.76 2.17 -15.38
N LEU A 155 -13.66 1.57 -15.85
CA LEU A 155 -12.63 1.01 -14.97
C LEU A 155 -11.92 2.09 -14.13
N ILE A 156 -11.63 3.27 -14.69
CA ILE A 156 -11.07 4.40 -13.92
C ILE A 156 -12.04 4.83 -12.83
N SER A 157 -13.32 5.01 -13.16
CA SER A 157 -14.34 5.44 -12.22
C SER A 157 -14.56 4.41 -11.10
N MET A 158 -14.54 3.12 -11.45
CA MET A 158 -14.63 2.01 -10.50
C MET A 158 -13.40 1.91 -9.59
N LEU A 159 -12.20 2.19 -10.12
CA LEU A 159 -10.98 2.24 -9.33
C LEU A 159 -11.03 3.40 -8.32
N ILE A 160 -11.42 4.60 -8.77
CA ILE A 160 -11.55 5.78 -7.89
C ILE A 160 -12.59 5.52 -6.80
N PHE A 161 -13.75 4.94 -7.15
CA PHE A 161 -14.73 4.48 -6.16
C PHE A 161 -14.10 3.53 -5.13
N SER A 162 -13.40 2.49 -5.60
CA SER A 162 -12.85 1.44 -4.73
C SER A 162 -11.80 1.99 -3.75
N ILE A 163 -10.90 2.86 -4.21
CA ILE A 163 -9.88 3.49 -3.34
C ILE A 163 -10.52 4.51 -2.39
N SER A 164 -11.50 5.30 -2.86
CA SER A 164 -12.24 6.24 -2.00
C SER A 164 -13.02 5.52 -0.90
N MET A 165 -13.65 4.38 -1.19
CA MET A 165 -14.24 3.52 -0.15
C MET A 165 -13.17 3.01 0.81
N LEU A 166 -12.05 2.47 0.29
CA LEU A 166 -10.96 1.91 1.11
C LEU A 166 -10.48 2.87 2.19
N VAL A 167 -10.34 4.16 1.86
CA VAL A 167 -9.86 5.18 2.83
C VAL A 167 -10.97 5.72 3.74
N SER A 168 -12.24 5.60 3.33
CA SER A 168 -13.39 6.16 4.06
C SER A 168 -14.11 5.16 4.95
N VAL A 169 -13.90 3.85 4.79
CA VAL A 169 -14.56 2.86 5.64
C VAL A 169 -13.99 2.85 7.05
N SER A 170 -14.85 2.56 8.02
CA SER A 170 -14.55 2.64 9.45
C SER A 170 -14.33 1.27 10.12
N ASN A 171 -13.97 0.24 9.35
CA ASN A 171 -13.80 -1.14 9.83
C ASN A 171 -12.73 -1.87 9.00
N PHE A 172 -11.86 -2.67 9.65
CA PHE A 172 -10.79 -3.42 8.98
C PHE A 172 -11.28 -4.44 7.94
N LEU A 173 -12.42 -5.10 8.18
CA LEU A 173 -13.03 -6.03 7.22
C LEU A 173 -13.46 -5.31 5.94
N LEU A 174 -14.06 -4.12 6.07
CA LEU A 174 -14.41 -3.32 4.91
C LEU A 174 -13.17 -2.80 4.18
N VAL A 175 -12.11 -2.43 4.93
CA VAL A 175 -10.81 -2.13 4.31
C VAL A 175 -10.37 -3.30 3.45
N TYR A 176 -10.43 -4.55 3.94
CA TYR A 176 -10.07 -5.74 3.16
C TYR A 176 -10.95 -5.95 1.91
N ILE A 177 -12.26 -5.77 2.02
CA ILE A 177 -13.16 -5.89 0.87
C ILE A 177 -12.79 -4.89 -0.23
N PHE A 178 -12.57 -3.62 0.13
CA PHE A 178 -12.18 -2.60 -0.83
C PHE A 178 -10.71 -2.73 -1.25
N TRP A 179 -9.85 -3.33 -0.43
CA TRP A 179 -8.48 -3.70 -0.79
C TRP A 179 -8.44 -4.68 -1.95
N GLU A 180 -9.36 -5.65 -1.94
CA GLU A 180 -9.59 -6.60 -3.03
C GLU A 180 -10.30 -5.96 -4.23
N ALA A 181 -11.29 -5.08 -4.00
CA ALA A 181 -11.94 -4.34 -5.09
C ALA A 181 -10.94 -3.49 -5.89
N VAL A 182 -10.03 -2.80 -5.18
CA VAL A 182 -8.91 -2.07 -5.78
C VAL A 182 -7.98 -3.02 -6.54
N ASN A 183 -7.69 -4.20 -6.00
CA ASN A 183 -6.86 -5.21 -6.67
C ASN A 183 -7.50 -5.70 -7.99
N ALA A 184 -8.81 -5.93 -7.98
CA ALA A 184 -9.57 -6.36 -9.14
C ALA A 184 -9.58 -5.27 -10.24
N CYS A 185 -9.88 -4.02 -9.87
CA CYS A 185 -9.85 -2.90 -10.82
C CYS A 185 -8.46 -2.71 -11.42
N HIS A 186 -7.42 -2.79 -10.59
CA HIS A 186 -6.03 -2.71 -11.00
C HIS A 186 -5.63 -3.84 -11.97
N TYR A 187 -6.02 -5.08 -11.68
CA TYR A 187 -5.81 -6.23 -12.58
C TYR A 187 -6.45 -6.01 -13.96
N LEU A 188 -7.68 -5.52 -13.99
CA LEU A 188 -8.41 -5.23 -15.24
C LEU A 188 -7.77 -4.09 -16.04
N LEU A 189 -7.21 -3.08 -15.36
CA LEU A 189 -6.52 -1.96 -16.02
C LEU A 189 -5.15 -2.37 -16.59
N ILE A 190 -4.34 -3.15 -15.86
CA ILE A 190 -3.09 -3.70 -16.42
C ILE A 190 -3.44 -4.60 -17.62
N GLY A 191 -4.43 -5.47 -17.45
CA GLY A 191 -4.94 -6.38 -18.47
C GLY A 191 -5.77 -5.73 -19.57
N PHE A 192 -5.81 -4.39 -19.69
CA PHE A 192 -6.75 -3.70 -20.57
C PHE A 192 -6.60 -4.13 -22.04
N ARG A 193 -5.36 -4.25 -22.53
CA ARG A 193 -5.04 -4.79 -23.87
C ARG A 193 -4.81 -6.30 -23.82
N TYR A 194 -5.85 -7.02 -23.37
CA TYR A 194 -5.84 -8.47 -23.13
C TYR A 194 -5.49 -9.31 -24.36
N GLN A 195 -5.56 -8.76 -25.58
CA GLN A 195 -5.15 -9.46 -26.80
C GLN A 195 -3.64 -9.75 -26.85
N LYS A 196 -2.83 -8.99 -26.10
CA LYS A 196 -1.38 -9.19 -26.04
C LYS A 196 -1.04 -10.21 -24.94
N PRO A 197 -0.47 -11.39 -25.25
CA PRO A 197 -0.18 -12.41 -24.25
C PRO A 197 0.81 -11.95 -23.18
N LYS A 198 1.73 -11.04 -23.56
CA LYS A 198 2.67 -10.40 -22.63
C LYS A 198 1.95 -9.59 -21.53
N VAL A 199 0.91 -8.84 -21.91
CA VAL A 199 0.11 -8.01 -21.00
C VAL A 199 -0.64 -8.88 -20.00
N LEU A 200 -1.23 -9.99 -20.45
CA LEU A 200 -1.91 -10.94 -19.57
C LEU A 200 -0.98 -11.59 -18.54
N LYS A 201 0.24 -11.96 -18.94
CA LYS A 201 1.25 -12.51 -18.02
C LYS A 201 1.58 -11.53 -16.89
N PHE A 202 1.76 -10.25 -17.23
CA PHE A 202 2.05 -9.20 -16.23
C PHE A 202 0.86 -8.90 -15.34
N ALA A 203 -0.36 -8.82 -15.89
CA ALA A 203 -1.57 -8.65 -15.10
C ALA A 203 -1.72 -9.78 -14.08
N ARG A 204 -1.56 -11.05 -14.49
CA ARG A 204 -1.63 -12.22 -13.60
C ARG A 204 -0.55 -12.17 -12.52
N LYS A 205 0.69 -11.86 -12.88
CA LYS A 205 1.80 -11.73 -11.91
C LYS A 205 1.49 -10.68 -10.84
N SER A 206 1.01 -9.52 -11.25
CA SER A 206 0.61 -8.45 -10.33
C SER A 206 -0.51 -8.87 -9.39
N PHE A 207 -1.55 -9.52 -9.92
CA PHE A 207 -2.67 -10.01 -9.13
C PHE A 207 -2.24 -11.03 -8.07
N VAL A 208 -1.39 -12.01 -8.45
CA VAL A 208 -0.90 -13.05 -7.54
C VAL A 208 -0.01 -12.47 -6.45
N ILE A 209 0.93 -11.58 -6.78
CA ILE A 209 1.81 -10.97 -5.77
C ILE A 209 1.01 -10.13 -4.77
N ASN A 210 0.04 -9.35 -5.25
CA ASN A 210 -0.86 -8.62 -4.35
C ASN A 210 -1.72 -9.56 -3.50
N ARG A 211 -2.18 -10.68 -4.05
CA ARG A 211 -2.97 -11.67 -3.31
C ARG A 211 -2.20 -12.30 -2.15
N ILE A 212 -0.88 -12.51 -2.28
CA ILE A 212 -0.03 -12.98 -1.18
C ILE A 212 -0.04 -11.97 -0.02
N GLY A 213 0.05 -10.67 -0.30
CA GLY A 213 -0.10 -9.65 0.73
C GLY A 213 -1.49 -9.63 1.36
N ASN A 214 -2.53 -9.79 0.53
CA ASN A 214 -3.91 -9.81 1.00
C ASN A 214 -4.20 -11.00 1.93
N PHE A 215 -3.51 -12.13 1.74
CA PHE A 215 -3.55 -13.23 2.70
C PHE A 215 -3.02 -12.79 4.08
N GLY A 216 -1.92 -12.03 4.12
CA GLY A 216 -1.43 -11.39 5.34
C GLY A 216 -2.47 -10.49 6.00
N LEU A 217 -3.14 -9.63 5.22
CA LEU A 217 -4.23 -8.79 5.72
C LEU A 217 -5.39 -9.61 6.30
N ALA A 218 -5.82 -10.66 5.59
CA ALA A 218 -6.93 -11.51 6.03
C ALA A 218 -6.62 -12.22 7.37
N VAL A 219 -5.42 -12.80 7.50
CA VAL A 219 -4.98 -13.44 8.75
C VAL A 219 -4.81 -12.40 9.85
N GLY A 220 -4.22 -11.24 9.55
CA GLY A 220 -4.07 -10.14 10.51
C GLY A 220 -5.41 -9.65 11.05
N ILE A 221 -6.42 -9.49 10.19
CA ILE A 221 -7.78 -9.11 10.59
C ILE A 221 -8.42 -10.19 11.46
N PHE A 222 -8.23 -11.46 11.12
CA PHE A 222 -8.72 -12.56 11.95
C PHE A 222 -8.07 -12.54 13.34
N MET A 223 -6.76 -12.27 13.43
CA MET A 223 -6.09 -12.11 14.71
C MET A 223 -6.53 -10.86 15.48
N LEU A 224 -6.79 -9.73 14.80
CA LEU A 224 -7.38 -8.54 15.42
C LEU A 224 -8.74 -8.86 16.05
N TRP A 225 -9.59 -9.62 15.34
CA TRP A 225 -10.86 -10.10 15.88
C TRP A 225 -10.68 -10.98 17.11
N LEU A 226 -9.78 -11.98 17.05
CA LEU A 226 -9.52 -12.87 18.18
C LEU A 226 -8.91 -12.16 19.39
N THR A 227 -8.21 -11.05 19.17
CA THR A 227 -7.55 -10.28 20.23
C THR A 227 -8.51 -9.27 20.85
N TYR A 228 -9.27 -8.56 20.03
CA TYR A 228 -10.03 -7.37 20.45
C TYR A 228 -11.55 -7.55 20.47
N GLY A 229 -12.08 -8.63 19.86
CA GLY A 229 -13.53 -8.88 19.79
C GLY A 229 -14.32 -7.87 18.95
N THR A 230 -13.64 -7.00 18.19
CA THR A 230 -14.22 -6.04 17.26
C THR A 230 -13.27 -5.77 16.10
N LEU A 231 -13.80 -5.35 14.96
CA LEU A 231 -13.04 -4.87 13.80
C LEU A 231 -13.32 -3.40 13.47
N ASP A 232 -14.19 -2.76 14.24
CA ASP A 232 -14.55 -1.37 14.04
C ASP A 232 -13.44 -0.44 14.51
N PHE A 233 -13.27 0.65 13.78
CA PHE A 233 -12.35 1.71 14.13
C PHE A 233 -12.89 2.64 15.20
N HIS A 234 -14.18 2.61 15.49
CA HIS A 234 -14.85 3.56 16.39
C HIS A 234 -15.53 2.80 17.52
N ASP A 235 -15.77 3.50 18.62
CA ASP A 235 -16.50 2.93 19.75
C ASP A 235 -17.97 2.74 19.36
N THR A 236 -18.52 1.56 19.68
CA THR A 236 -19.92 1.22 19.40
C THR A 236 -20.69 1.05 20.70
N LEU A 237 -21.97 1.40 20.69
CA LEU A 237 -22.86 1.26 21.84
C LEU A 237 -23.60 -0.08 21.72
N SER A 238 -23.43 -0.95 22.73
CA SER A 238 -24.21 -2.18 22.86
C SER A 238 -25.67 -1.86 23.21
N THR A 239 -26.57 -2.81 22.95
CA THR A 239 -27.99 -2.75 23.31
C THR A 239 -28.21 -2.53 24.81
N ASP A 240 -27.27 -2.98 25.64
CA ASP A 240 -27.29 -2.82 27.09
C ASP A 240 -26.73 -1.46 27.57
N GLY A 241 -26.41 -0.54 26.66
CA GLY A 241 -25.86 0.78 26.97
C GLY A 241 -24.36 0.79 27.32
N THR A 242 -23.69 -0.36 27.24
CA THR A 242 -22.24 -0.48 27.44
C THR A 242 -21.48 -0.07 26.17
N ILE A 243 -20.38 0.67 26.34
CA ILE A 243 -19.51 1.05 25.22
C ILE A 243 -18.59 -0.13 24.90
N LEU A 244 -18.66 -0.64 23.68
CA LEU A 244 -17.70 -1.58 23.13
C LEU A 244 -16.54 -0.78 22.52
N PRO A 245 -15.32 -0.86 23.06
CA PRO A 245 -14.21 -0.04 22.60
C PRO A 245 -13.72 -0.51 21.23
N GLY A 246 -13.81 0.37 20.23
CA GLY A 246 -13.28 0.13 18.88
C GLY A 246 -11.75 0.04 18.88
N ILE A 247 -11.16 -0.56 17.84
CA ILE A 247 -9.70 -0.69 17.75
C ILE A 247 -9.02 0.67 17.68
N LEU A 248 -9.61 1.65 16.99
CA LEU A 248 -9.09 3.01 16.87
C LEU A 248 -10.06 4.02 17.51
N GLY A 249 -10.84 3.54 18.47
CA GLY A 249 -11.88 4.30 19.16
C GLY A 249 -11.31 5.09 20.34
N GLN A 250 -12.01 6.14 20.76
CA GLN A 250 -11.50 7.08 21.76
C GLN A 250 -11.22 6.39 23.10
N THR A 251 -12.05 5.43 23.49
CA THR A 251 -11.90 4.66 24.73
C THR A 251 -10.55 3.94 24.79
N ARG A 252 -10.13 3.33 23.68
CA ARG A 252 -8.86 2.59 23.61
C ARG A 252 -7.67 3.50 23.36
N LEU A 253 -7.84 4.57 22.58
CA LEU A 253 -6.80 5.55 22.29
C LEU A 253 -6.40 6.38 23.51
N ALA A 254 -7.30 6.50 24.50
CA ALA A 254 -7.05 7.23 25.74
C ALA A 254 -6.13 6.47 26.72
N ASP A 255 -6.00 5.15 26.58
CA ASP A 255 -5.18 4.31 27.46
C ASP A 255 -3.88 3.88 26.76
N ILE A 256 -2.74 4.10 27.43
CA ILE A 256 -1.41 3.67 26.98
C ILE A 256 -1.35 2.13 26.88
N GLY A 257 -2.11 1.43 27.73
CA GLY A 257 -2.24 -0.02 27.68
C GLY A 257 -3.15 -0.54 26.56
N GLY A 258 -3.98 0.28 25.91
CA GLY A 258 -5.11 -0.18 25.10
C GLY A 258 -4.78 -1.15 23.93
N TYR A 259 -3.50 -1.37 23.61
CA TYR A 259 -3.03 -2.24 22.53
C TYR A 259 -2.13 -3.37 23.05
N VAL A 260 -2.29 -4.56 22.45
CA VAL A 260 -1.49 -5.73 22.81
C VAL A 260 -0.12 -5.60 22.13
N GLY A 261 0.94 -5.54 22.95
CA GLY A 261 2.34 -5.57 22.50
C GLY A 261 2.93 -6.98 22.44
N GLY A 262 4.26 -7.05 22.51
CA GLY A 262 5.00 -8.32 22.56
C GLY A 262 4.89 -9.14 21.27
N THR A 263 5.04 -10.47 21.38
CA THR A 263 5.09 -11.38 20.21
C THR A 263 3.79 -11.38 19.43
N LEU A 264 2.64 -11.42 20.10
CA LEU A 264 1.34 -11.46 19.42
C LEU A 264 1.05 -10.15 18.67
N GLY A 265 1.24 -9.00 19.32
CA GLY A 265 1.13 -7.69 18.67
C GLY A 265 2.08 -7.56 17.49
N SER A 266 3.33 -8.00 17.65
CA SER A 266 4.33 -8.00 16.58
C SER A 266 3.91 -8.85 15.39
N ILE A 267 3.35 -10.05 15.61
CA ILE A 267 2.82 -10.90 14.52
C ILE A 267 1.69 -10.19 13.78
N ILE A 268 0.75 -9.56 14.49
CA ILE A 268 -0.35 -8.78 13.88
C ILE A 268 0.24 -7.65 13.02
N CYS A 269 1.15 -6.86 13.57
CA CYS A 269 1.82 -5.77 12.84
C CYS A 269 2.57 -6.27 11.61
N LEU A 270 3.30 -7.39 11.69
CA LEU A 270 4.03 -7.97 10.55
C LEU A 270 3.09 -8.53 9.47
N LEU A 271 1.92 -9.07 9.84
CA LEU A 271 0.90 -9.51 8.89
C LEU A 271 0.24 -8.32 8.16
N LEU A 272 -0.06 -7.24 8.88
CA LEU A 272 -0.52 -5.98 8.28
C LEU A 272 0.57 -5.36 7.38
N LEU A 273 1.83 -5.41 7.82
CA LEU A 273 2.98 -4.96 7.05
C LEU A 273 3.14 -5.77 5.76
N LEU A 274 2.94 -7.10 5.80
CA LEU A 274 3.01 -7.94 4.59
C LEU A 274 2.01 -7.48 3.51
N ALA A 275 0.79 -7.10 3.92
CA ALA A 275 -0.21 -6.54 3.02
C ALA A 275 0.21 -5.17 2.47
N ALA A 276 0.70 -4.29 3.35
CA ALA A 276 1.20 -2.98 2.97
C ALA A 276 2.38 -3.09 1.99
N CYS A 277 3.30 -4.01 2.23
CA CYS A 277 4.44 -4.30 1.36
C CYS A 277 4.01 -4.75 -0.03
N ALA A 278 3.00 -5.61 -0.14
CA ALA A 278 2.50 -6.05 -1.44
C ALA A 278 1.91 -4.89 -2.27
N LYS A 279 1.03 -4.08 -1.66
CA LYS A 279 0.38 -2.93 -2.35
C LYS A 279 1.33 -1.78 -2.66
N SER A 280 2.25 -1.47 -1.75
CA SER A 280 3.24 -0.40 -1.95
C SER A 280 4.54 -0.88 -2.59
N ALA A 281 4.53 -2.09 -3.16
CA ALA A 281 5.66 -2.69 -3.86
C ALA A 281 6.97 -2.61 -3.07
N GLN A 282 6.95 -2.99 -1.79
CA GLN A 282 8.12 -3.06 -0.93
C GLN A 282 8.82 -4.40 -1.06
N LEU A 283 10.10 -4.47 -0.69
CA LEU A 283 10.79 -5.75 -0.59
C LEU A 283 10.08 -6.67 0.42
N PRO A 284 9.87 -7.95 0.08
CA PRO A 284 10.36 -8.62 -1.14
C PRO A 284 9.37 -8.51 -2.34
N LEU A 285 8.11 -8.13 -2.12
CA LEU A 285 6.99 -8.18 -3.07
C LEU A 285 6.91 -7.03 -4.11
N HIS A 286 8.00 -6.32 -4.39
CA HIS A 286 8.04 -5.15 -5.28
C HIS A 286 7.93 -5.45 -6.80
N VAL A 287 8.15 -6.70 -7.18
CA VAL A 287 8.49 -7.14 -8.55
C VAL A 287 7.37 -6.91 -9.58
N TRP A 288 6.12 -6.74 -9.13
CA TRP A 288 4.99 -6.53 -10.03
C TRP A 288 4.89 -5.12 -10.60
N LEU A 289 5.36 -4.10 -9.86
CA LEU A 289 5.09 -2.70 -10.19
C LEU A 289 5.81 -2.22 -11.47
N PRO A 290 7.06 -2.63 -11.76
CA PRO A 290 7.72 -2.29 -13.03
C PRO A 290 7.04 -2.90 -14.27
N ASP A 291 6.25 -3.96 -14.09
CA ASP A 291 5.56 -4.65 -15.18
C ASP A 291 4.21 -3.99 -15.53
N THR A 292 3.74 -3.02 -14.73
CA THR A 292 2.53 -2.25 -15.02
C THR A 292 2.73 -1.19 -16.09
N THR A 293 3.94 -0.97 -16.59
CA THR A 293 4.24 0.02 -17.63
C THR A 293 3.59 -0.28 -18.99
N GLU A 294 3.13 -1.53 -19.16
CA GLU A 294 2.35 -2.01 -20.31
C GLU A 294 0.88 -1.56 -20.27
N CYS A 295 0.41 -1.10 -19.12
CA CYS A 295 -0.88 -0.44 -18.95
C CYS A 295 -0.93 0.87 -19.77
N PRO A 296 -2.12 1.31 -20.26
CA PRO A 296 -2.29 2.66 -20.77
C PRO A 296 -1.72 3.70 -19.80
N ALA A 297 -0.99 4.70 -20.34
CA ALA A 297 -0.28 5.68 -19.53
C ALA A 297 -1.15 6.42 -18.49
N PRO A 298 -2.42 6.82 -18.78
CA PRO A 298 -3.25 7.47 -17.78
C PRO A 298 -3.59 6.54 -16.61
N ALA A 299 -3.90 5.26 -16.88
CA ALA A 299 -4.17 4.29 -15.83
C ALA A 299 -2.90 3.98 -15.01
N ASN A 300 -1.72 3.94 -15.65
CA ASN A 300 -0.45 3.81 -14.93
C ASN A 300 -0.20 5.01 -14.00
N ALA A 301 -0.47 6.24 -14.45
CA ALA A 301 -0.36 7.43 -13.59
C ALA A 301 -1.25 7.32 -12.35
N LEU A 302 -2.50 6.86 -12.50
CA LEU A 302 -3.43 6.67 -11.38
C LEU A 302 -2.95 5.58 -10.42
N ILE A 303 -2.48 4.42 -10.93
CA ILE A 303 -1.97 3.32 -10.08
C ILE A 303 -0.80 3.80 -9.21
N HIS A 304 0.18 4.50 -9.81
CA HIS A 304 1.39 4.95 -9.13
C HIS A 304 1.17 6.16 -8.21
N ALA A 305 0.14 6.97 -8.45
CA ALA A 305 -0.17 8.13 -7.62
C ALA A 305 -1.11 7.80 -6.45
N THR A 306 -2.04 6.85 -6.62
CA THR A 306 -3.09 6.57 -5.62
C THR A 306 -3.12 5.13 -5.15
N THR A 307 -3.10 4.14 -6.04
CA THR A 307 -3.31 2.73 -5.64
C THR A 307 -2.19 2.22 -4.72
N VAL A 308 -0.94 2.56 -5.05
CA VAL A 308 0.24 2.14 -4.30
C VAL A 308 0.37 2.83 -2.94
N THR A 309 -0.38 3.91 -2.68
CA THR A 309 -0.37 4.62 -1.40
C THR A 309 -1.25 3.95 -0.34
N ALA A 310 -2.08 2.97 -0.73
CA ALA A 310 -2.92 2.20 0.19
C ALA A 310 -2.11 1.46 1.27
N GLY A 311 -0.89 1.01 0.97
CA GLY A 311 0.00 0.41 1.97
C GLY A 311 0.49 1.41 3.01
N VAL A 312 0.88 2.62 2.59
CA VAL A 312 1.21 3.75 3.49
C VAL A 312 0.01 4.10 4.36
N TYR A 313 -1.19 4.15 3.77
CA TYR A 313 -2.44 4.37 4.50
C TYR A 313 -2.66 3.33 5.60
N LEU A 314 -2.50 2.04 5.30
CA LEU A 314 -2.74 0.97 6.27
C LEU A 314 -1.80 1.06 7.48
N VAL A 315 -0.50 1.30 7.23
CA VAL A 315 0.51 1.43 8.31
C VAL A 315 0.25 2.70 9.13
N ALA A 316 0.04 3.85 8.49
CA ALA A 316 -0.24 5.10 9.18
C ALA A 316 -1.56 5.05 9.98
N ARG A 317 -2.62 4.45 9.41
CA ARG A 317 -3.92 4.31 10.09
C ARG A 317 -3.82 3.41 11.31
N SER A 318 -2.99 2.37 11.23
CA SER A 318 -2.73 1.41 12.29
C SER A 318 -1.61 1.85 13.24
N ALA A 319 -1.17 3.12 13.18
CA ALA A 319 -0.09 3.64 14.01
C ALA A 319 -0.19 3.28 15.50
N PRO A 320 -1.37 3.38 16.17
CA PRO A 320 -1.49 3.00 17.57
C PRO A 320 -1.10 1.54 17.87
N ILE A 321 -1.42 0.61 16.95
CA ILE A 321 -1.08 -0.82 17.08
C ILE A 321 0.43 -1.01 16.89
N PHE A 322 1.01 -0.32 15.91
CA PHE A 322 2.46 -0.37 15.65
C PHE A 322 3.28 0.26 16.77
N MET A 323 2.78 1.32 17.43
CA MET A 323 3.44 1.96 18.57
C MET A 323 3.60 1.02 19.77
N ALA A 324 2.67 0.08 19.95
CA ALA A 324 2.80 -0.97 20.98
C ALA A 324 3.86 -2.04 20.64
N CYS A 325 4.41 -2.02 19.42
CA CYS A 325 5.35 -3.03 18.90
C CYS A 325 6.59 -2.40 18.23
N PRO A 326 7.56 -1.88 19.01
CA PRO A 326 8.72 -1.15 18.49
C PRO A 326 9.55 -1.94 17.45
N GLY A 327 9.74 -3.24 17.63
CA GLY A 327 10.48 -4.07 16.67
C GLY A 327 9.79 -4.19 15.32
N ALA A 328 8.44 -4.16 15.28
CA ALA A 328 7.70 -4.12 14.02
C ALA A 328 7.87 -2.77 13.30
N LEU A 329 7.91 -1.67 14.06
CA LEU A 329 8.19 -0.33 13.54
C LEU A 329 9.58 -0.22 12.90
N VAL A 330 10.61 -0.69 13.59
CA VAL A 330 11.98 -0.75 13.02
C VAL A 330 12.01 -1.62 11.77
N THR A 331 11.30 -2.75 11.76
CA THR A 331 11.18 -3.62 10.59
C THR A 331 10.56 -2.88 9.40
N VAL A 332 9.53 -2.05 9.62
CA VAL A 332 8.94 -1.18 8.58
C VAL A 332 10.03 -0.27 7.99
N SER A 333 10.87 0.33 8.84
CA SER A 333 11.91 1.26 8.38
C SER A 333 13.05 0.56 7.63
N ILE A 334 13.49 -0.61 8.11
CA ILE A 334 14.50 -1.44 7.43
C ILE A 334 14.00 -1.85 6.05
N ILE A 335 12.77 -2.36 5.94
CA ILE A 335 12.17 -2.74 4.66
C ILE A 335 12.06 -1.52 3.75
N GLY A 336 11.57 -0.39 4.27
CA GLY A 336 11.37 0.84 3.51
C GLY A 336 12.67 1.38 2.91
N THR A 337 13.68 1.62 3.74
CA THR A 337 14.98 2.15 3.29
C THR A 337 15.72 1.18 2.35
N THR A 338 15.69 -0.13 2.63
CA THR A 338 16.32 -1.14 1.75
C THR A 338 15.63 -1.18 0.40
N THR A 339 14.29 -1.14 0.39
CA THR A 339 13.50 -1.00 -0.84
C THR A 339 13.87 0.26 -1.59
N ALA A 340 14.03 1.37 -0.86
CA ALA A 340 14.36 2.68 -1.43
C ALA A 340 15.68 2.64 -2.18
N LEU A 341 16.73 2.09 -1.56
CA LEU A 341 18.05 1.93 -2.14
C LEU A 341 18.05 0.96 -3.33
N VAL A 342 17.49 -0.24 -3.16
CA VAL A 342 17.47 -1.28 -4.20
C VAL A 342 16.75 -0.78 -5.45
N ALA A 343 15.59 -0.16 -5.30
CA ALA A 343 14.85 0.37 -6.42
C ALA A 343 15.58 1.54 -7.10
N ALA A 344 16.25 2.40 -6.34
CA ALA A 344 17.04 3.48 -6.91
C ALA A 344 18.24 2.96 -7.71
N LEU A 345 18.94 1.94 -7.22
CA LEU A 345 20.02 1.26 -7.93
C LEU A 345 19.54 0.66 -9.24
N ILE A 346 18.44 -0.11 -9.23
CA ILE A 346 17.88 -0.71 -10.45
C ILE A 346 17.43 0.38 -11.43
N GLY A 347 16.83 1.46 -10.93
CA GLY A 347 16.38 2.61 -11.74
C GLY A 347 17.49 3.29 -12.54
N THR A 348 18.74 3.27 -12.03
CA THR A 348 19.88 3.90 -12.72
C THR A 348 20.20 3.30 -14.08
N VAL A 349 19.94 2.00 -14.28
CA VAL A 349 20.26 1.27 -15.51
C VAL A 349 19.06 1.01 -16.42
N GLN A 350 17.83 1.34 -16.00
CA GLN A 350 16.65 1.12 -16.84
C GLN A 350 16.62 2.06 -18.05
N ASN A 351 16.31 1.52 -19.23
CA ASN A 351 16.25 2.29 -20.49
C ASN A 351 14.82 2.67 -20.92
N ASP A 352 13.81 2.01 -20.36
CA ASP A 352 12.40 2.33 -20.58
C ASP A 352 11.99 3.48 -19.66
N LEU A 353 11.51 4.57 -20.27
CA LEU A 353 11.13 5.80 -19.55
C LEU A 353 10.11 5.53 -18.45
N LYS A 354 9.07 4.72 -18.72
CA LYS A 354 8.03 4.42 -17.73
C LYS A 354 8.55 3.49 -16.64
N ARG A 355 9.50 2.58 -16.94
CA ARG A 355 10.10 1.70 -15.93
C ARG A 355 11.01 2.47 -14.99
N VAL A 356 11.78 3.44 -15.47
CA VAL A 356 12.53 4.36 -14.60
C VAL A 356 11.57 5.04 -13.63
N LEU A 357 10.44 5.54 -14.13
CA LEU A 357 9.42 6.14 -13.29
C LEU A 357 8.79 5.14 -12.30
N ALA A 358 8.57 3.88 -12.70
CA ALA A 358 8.04 2.85 -11.81
C ALA A 358 8.98 2.54 -10.64
N TYR A 359 10.28 2.32 -10.91
CA TYR A 359 11.28 2.13 -9.85
C TYR A 359 11.43 3.37 -8.97
N SER A 360 11.27 4.55 -9.54
CA SER A 360 11.26 5.77 -8.75
C SER A 360 10.06 5.87 -7.82
N THR A 361 8.92 5.25 -8.14
CA THR A 361 7.77 5.14 -7.22
C THR A 361 8.07 4.16 -6.09
N ILE A 362 8.62 2.99 -6.42
CA ILE A 362 9.06 1.99 -5.41
C ILE A 362 10.02 2.66 -4.41
N SER A 363 10.96 3.46 -4.93
CA SER A 363 11.95 4.13 -4.09
C SER A 363 11.33 5.18 -3.14
N GLN A 364 10.44 6.05 -3.64
CA GLN A 364 9.78 7.06 -2.81
C GLN A 364 8.81 6.45 -1.79
N LEU A 365 8.09 5.37 -2.14
CA LEU A 365 7.28 4.64 -1.16
C LEU A 365 8.15 4.00 -0.09
N GLY A 366 9.33 3.50 -0.46
CA GLY A 366 10.33 3.04 0.50
C GLY A 366 10.75 4.13 1.49
N CYS A 367 10.97 5.36 1.02
CA CYS A 367 11.23 6.51 1.89
C CYS A 367 10.05 6.83 2.82
N MET A 368 8.80 6.71 2.35
CA MET A 368 7.62 6.89 3.23
C MET A 368 7.54 5.79 4.30
N PHE A 369 7.84 4.54 3.96
CA PHE A 369 7.90 3.44 4.95
C PHE A 369 9.05 3.67 5.95
N ALA A 370 10.18 4.21 5.49
CA ALA A 370 11.31 4.55 6.34
C ALA A 370 10.93 5.50 7.48
N CYS A 371 10.21 6.59 7.20
CA CYS A 371 9.79 7.54 8.22
C CYS A 371 8.57 7.04 9.03
N LEU A 372 7.61 6.33 8.43
CA LEU A 372 6.52 5.67 9.19
C LEU A 372 7.08 4.73 10.27
N GLY A 373 8.12 3.97 9.93
CA GLY A 373 8.76 3.04 10.85
C GLY A 373 9.46 3.70 12.04
N THR A 374 9.67 5.02 12.04
CA THR A 374 10.22 5.72 13.22
C THR A 374 9.25 5.73 14.40
N GLY A 375 7.94 5.56 14.16
CA GLY A 375 6.94 5.63 15.22
C GLY A 375 6.92 6.99 15.93
N THR A 376 7.22 8.07 15.21
CA THR A 376 7.16 9.43 15.74
C THR A 376 6.07 10.21 15.04
N LEU A 377 5.49 11.21 15.72
CA LEU A 377 4.50 12.10 15.12
C LEU A 377 5.08 12.81 13.88
N LEU A 378 6.36 13.21 13.94
CA LEU A 378 7.11 13.75 12.81
C LEU A 378 7.15 12.75 11.65
N GLY A 379 7.48 11.48 11.92
CA GLY A 379 7.56 10.44 10.89
C GLY A 379 6.21 10.15 10.21
N PHE A 380 5.12 10.06 10.99
CA PHE A 380 3.78 9.85 10.45
C PHE A 380 3.31 11.04 9.59
N THR A 381 3.50 12.26 10.07
CA THR A 381 3.11 13.47 9.33
C THR A 381 4.00 13.70 8.10
N ALA A 382 5.31 13.46 8.20
CA ALA A 382 6.26 13.50 7.08
C ALA A 382 5.90 12.50 5.97
N ALA A 383 5.51 11.27 6.34
CA ALA A 383 5.09 10.26 5.37
C ALA A 383 3.87 10.71 4.57
N ILE A 384 2.85 11.25 5.25
CA ILE A 384 1.61 11.72 4.61
C ILE A 384 1.88 13.00 3.79
N PHE A 385 2.74 13.89 4.28
CA PHE A 385 3.14 15.07 3.54
C PHE A 385 3.88 14.69 2.25
N HIS A 386 4.84 13.76 2.33
CA HIS A 386 5.52 13.27 1.15
C HIS A 386 4.57 12.52 0.21
N LEU A 387 3.65 11.70 0.73
CA LEU A 387 2.60 11.04 -0.05
C LEU A 387 1.79 12.04 -0.88
N LEU A 388 1.35 13.15 -0.27
CA LEU A 388 0.60 14.21 -0.96
C LEU A 388 1.41 14.83 -2.10
N THR A 389 2.63 15.30 -1.81
CA THR A 389 3.49 15.92 -2.85
C THR A 389 3.81 14.92 -3.96
N HIS A 390 4.10 13.67 -3.58
CA HIS A 390 4.41 12.56 -4.48
C HIS A 390 3.30 12.24 -5.45
N ALA A 391 2.05 12.18 -4.97
CA ALA A 391 0.92 11.88 -5.83
C ALA A 391 0.82 12.88 -7.00
N PHE A 392 1.02 14.18 -6.74
CA PHE A 392 0.99 15.21 -7.78
C PHE A 392 2.18 15.12 -8.76
N PHE A 393 3.43 15.08 -8.27
CA PHE A 393 4.58 15.06 -9.18
C PHE A 393 4.74 13.72 -9.90
N LYS A 394 4.27 12.58 -9.35
CA LYS A 394 4.23 11.31 -10.09
C LYS A 394 3.15 11.31 -11.15
N ALA A 395 1.95 11.81 -10.85
CA ALA A 395 0.93 11.96 -11.88
C ALA A 395 1.48 12.82 -13.03
N LEU A 396 2.15 13.93 -12.73
CA LEU A 396 2.80 14.79 -13.71
C LEU A 396 3.82 14.04 -14.58
N LEU A 397 4.74 13.29 -13.96
CA LEU A 397 5.79 12.57 -14.67
C LEU A 397 5.24 11.42 -15.52
N PHE A 398 4.27 10.64 -15.02
CA PHE A 398 3.68 9.53 -15.78
C PHE A 398 2.79 10.00 -16.93
N LEU A 399 2.03 11.08 -16.74
CA LEU A 399 1.27 11.69 -17.82
C LEU A 399 2.21 12.34 -18.84
N GLY A 400 3.29 13.00 -18.41
CA GLY A 400 4.31 13.55 -19.32
C GLY A 400 5.03 12.47 -20.12
N ALA A 401 5.39 11.34 -19.50
CA ALA A 401 5.90 10.17 -20.22
C ALA A 401 4.85 9.56 -21.16
N GLY A 402 3.57 9.67 -20.81
CA GLY A 402 2.44 9.31 -21.67
C GLY A 402 2.36 10.17 -22.93
N SER A 403 2.56 11.48 -22.79
CA SER A 403 2.62 12.44 -23.90
C SER A 403 3.79 12.13 -24.83
N VAL A 404 4.98 11.90 -24.28
CA VAL A 404 6.16 11.46 -25.05
C VAL A 404 5.87 10.16 -25.80
N MET A 405 5.32 9.15 -25.12
CA MET A 405 4.98 7.88 -25.75
C MET A 405 3.94 8.04 -26.88
N HIS A 406 2.92 8.86 -26.68
CA HIS A 406 1.89 9.10 -27.69
C HIS A 406 2.49 9.77 -28.94
N SER A 407 3.30 10.81 -28.75
CA SER A 407 3.96 11.52 -29.86
C SER A 407 5.07 10.71 -30.54
N MET A 408 5.65 9.69 -29.90
CA MET A 408 6.72 8.84 -30.45
C MET A 408 6.21 7.47 -30.96
N GLY A 409 4.96 7.38 -31.41
CA GLY A 409 4.41 6.15 -31.99
C GLY A 409 4.34 4.95 -31.04
N GLY A 410 4.28 5.18 -29.73
CA GLY A 410 4.28 4.12 -28.71
C GLY A 410 5.67 3.68 -28.24
N VAL A 411 6.75 4.26 -28.75
CA VAL A 411 8.12 3.96 -28.33
C VAL A 411 8.39 4.60 -26.95
N ILE A 412 8.96 3.80 -26.04
CA ILE A 412 9.26 4.21 -24.65
C ILE A 412 10.74 4.05 -24.27
N ASP A 413 11.56 3.47 -25.16
CA ASP A 413 13.01 3.33 -24.95
C ASP A 413 13.72 4.65 -25.20
N MET A 414 14.32 5.22 -24.15
CA MET A 414 14.98 6.53 -24.17
C MET A 414 16.22 6.58 -25.06
N ARG A 415 16.73 5.44 -25.53
CA ARG A 415 17.85 5.38 -26.48
C ARG A 415 17.43 5.69 -27.92
N ARG A 416 16.14 5.54 -28.23
CA ARG A 416 15.59 5.67 -29.59
C ARG A 416 15.08 7.08 -29.91
N PHE A 417 14.86 7.91 -28.91
CA PHE A 417 14.47 9.31 -29.07
C PHE A 417 15.38 10.25 -28.27
N GLY A 418 15.33 11.55 -28.55
CA GLY A 418 16.17 12.56 -27.92
C GLY A 418 15.90 13.95 -28.47
N GLY A 419 16.36 15.00 -27.78
CA GLY A 419 16.19 16.39 -28.23
C GLY A 419 14.73 16.87 -28.32
N LEU A 420 13.78 16.18 -27.68
CA LEU A 420 12.35 16.42 -27.85
C LEU A 420 11.86 17.77 -27.33
N ARG A 421 12.65 18.51 -26.54
CA ARG A 421 12.29 19.87 -26.08
C ARG A 421 11.97 20.83 -27.23
N LYS A 422 12.56 20.60 -28.42
CA LYS A 422 12.31 21.44 -29.61
C LYS A 422 10.93 21.22 -30.21
N LEU A 423 10.39 20.00 -30.10
CA LEU A 423 9.09 19.62 -30.65
C LEU A 423 7.96 19.74 -29.62
N MET A 424 8.26 19.41 -28.35
CA MET A 424 7.31 19.34 -27.25
C MET A 424 7.77 20.20 -26.06
N PRO A 425 7.85 21.54 -26.21
CA PRO A 425 8.41 22.42 -25.18
C PRO A 425 7.57 22.45 -23.90
N ILE A 426 6.25 22.27 -23.99
CA ILE A 426 5.36 22.27 -22.83
C ILE A 426 5.56 20.97 -22.06
N THR A 427 5.51 19.83 -22.75
CA THR A 427 5.76 18.52 -22.12
C THR A 427 7.16 18.45 -21.50
N ALA A 428 8.18 18.99 -22.16
CA ALA A 428 9.54 19.05 -21.61
C ALA A 428 9.63 19.90 -20.34
N SER A 429 8.98 21.07 -20.31
CA SER A 429 9.01 21.98 -19.17
C SER A 429 8.25 21.41 -17.97
N THR A 430 7.07 20.83 -18.21
CA THR A 430 6.26 20.21 -17.17
C THR A 430 6.94 18.95 -16.60
N PHE A 431 7.56 18.13 -17.44
CA PHE A 431 8.34 16.97 -16.99
C PHE A 431 9.59 17.37 -16.18
N LEU A 432 10.26 18.46 -16.56
CA LEU A 432 11.39 19.01 -15.82
C LEU A 432 10.96 19.49 -14.42
N ILE A 433 9.84 20.19 -14.30
CA ILE A 433 9.28 20.63 -13.00
C ILE A 433 9.00 19.42 -12.10
N GLY A 434 8.33 18.39 -12.64
CA GLY A 434 8.09 17.14 -11.90
C GLY A 434 9.39 16.45 -11.47
N SER A 435 10.43 16.50 -12.30
CA SER A 435 11.75 15.92 -12.03
C SER A 435 12.52 16.70 -10.95
N LEU A 436 12.43 18.03 -10.96
CA LEU A 436 13.00 18.91 -9.93
C LEU A 436 12.32 18.68 -8.57
N ALA A 437 10.99 18.55 -8.57
CA ALA A 437 10.22 18.20 -7.38
C ALA A 437 10.62 16.82 -6.84
N LEU A 438 10.71 15.79 -7.71
CA LEU A 438 11.11 14.43 -7.30
C LEU A 438 12.56 14.35 -6.77
N ALA A 439 13.48 15.11 -7.34
CA ALA A 439 14.87 15.15 -6.87
C ALA A 439 14.99 15.80 -5.48
N GLY A 440 14.05 16.70 -5.14
CA GLY A 440 14.06 17.45 -3.88
C GLY A 440 14.85 18.75 -3.97
N ILE A 441 14.79 19.45 -5.11
CA ILE A 441 15.48 20.74 -5.30
C ILE A 441 14.56 21.90 -4.84
N ALA A 442 15.10 22.85 -4.08
CA ALA A 442 14.39 24.08 -3.73
C ALA A 442 14.16 24.97 -4.97
N PRO A 443 12.97 25.61 -5.14
CA PRO A 443 11.87 25.72 -4.18
C PRO A 443 10.72 24.70 -4.38
N PHE A 444 10.95 23.59 -5.09
CA PHE A 444 9.87 22.66 -5.47
C PHE A 444 9.38 21.81 -4.30
N SER A 445 8.15 21.28 -4.42
CA SER A 445 7.44 20.65 -3.31
C SER A 445 8.18 19.51 -2.60
N GLY A 446 8.92 18.70 -3.35
CA GLY A 446 9.64 17.54 -2.78
C GLY A 446 10.87 17.91 -1.94
N PHE A 447 11.39 19.14 -2.02
CA PHE A 447 12.46 19.60 -1.13
C PHE A 447 11.98 19.55 0.33
N PHE A 448 10.83 20.17 0.61
CA PHE A 448 10.27 20.25 1.95
C PHE A 448 9.88 18.88 2.49
N SER A 449 9.14 18.09 1.70
CA SER A 449 8.64 16.79 2.19
C SER A 449 9.74 15.74 2.36
N LYS A 450 10.82 15.80 1.58
CA LYS A 450 11.95 14.86 1.69
C LYS A 450 12.90 15.21 2.83
N ASN A 451 13.04 16.51 3.14
CA ASN A 451 13.80 16.94 4.32
C ASN A 451 13.15 16.44 5.61
N GLU A 452 11.83 16.46 5.70
CA GLU A 452 11.08 15.89 6.84
C GLU A 452 11.32 14.39 7.03
N ILE A 453 11.44 13.63 5.92
CA ILE A 453 11.79 12.20 5.99
C ILE A 453 13.18 12.01 6.58
N LEU A 454 14.17 12.80 6.14
CA LEU A 454 15.52 12.75 6.66
C LEU A 454 15.58 13.19 8.13
N ALA A 455 14.83 14.22 8.51
CA ALA A 455 14.72 14.70 9.89
C ALA A 455 14.15 13.63 10.83
N SER A 456 13.10 12.93 10.40
CA SER A 456 12.50 11.83 11.16
C SER A 456 13.47 10.66 11.39
N LEU A 457 14.29 10.29 10.39
CA LEU A 457 15.33 9.26 10.57
C LEU A 457 16.48 9.76 11.44
N HIS A 458 16.86 11.03 11.27
CA HIS A 458 17.94 11.66 12.04
C HIS A 458 17.61 11.73 13.53
N SER A 459 16.36 12.04 13.91
CA SER A 459 15.94 12.12 15.31
C SER A 459 16.09 10.80 16.07
N LYS A 460 15.88 9.67 15.41
CA LYS A 460 16.14 8.34 15.98
C LYS A 460 17.62 7.94 15.96
N GLY A 461 18.39 8.43 14.99
CA GLY A 461 19.82 8.13 14.85
C GLY A 461 20.68 8.87 15.88
N TRP A 462 20.37 10.14 16.14
CA TRP A 462 21.13 11.01 17.04
C TRP A 462 20.21 11.65 18.10
N PRO A 463 19.74 10.87 19.08
CA PRO A 463 18.80 11.37 20.09
C PRO A 463 19.38 12.54 20.91
N ASP A 464 20.67 12.50 21.24
CA ASP A 464 21.33 13.50 22.12
C ASP A 464 21.33 14.93 21.56
N VAL A 465 21.31 15.09 20.24
CA VAL A 465 21.37 16.40 19.57
C VAL A 465 20.02 17.14 19.68
N HIS A 466 18.92 16.40 19.70
CA HIS A 466 17.58 16.99 19.79
C HIS A 466 17.17 17.26 21.24
N HIS A 467 17.58 16.41 22.18
CA HIS A 467 17.36 16.63 23.61
C HIS A 467 18.18 17.80 24.20
N ALA A 468 19.34 18.13 23.63
CA ALA A 468 20.13 19.29 24.07
C ALA A 468 19.47 20.63 23.69
N ALA A 469 18.74 20.68 22.56
CA ALA A 469 17.98 21.86 22.14
C ALA A 469 16.66 22.04 22.93
N GLU A 470 16.14 20.96 23.54
CA GLU A 470 14.91 20.98 24.36
C GLU A 470 15.09 21.75 25.68
N ASN A 471 16.28 21.73 26.29
CA ASN A 471 16.54 22.40 27.57
C ASN A 471 16.68 23.93 27.47
N GLU A 472 16.90 24.49 26.28
CA GLU A 472 17.03 25.95 26.12
C GLU A 472 15.71 26.64 25.74
N HIS A 473 14.68 25.92 25.24
CA HIS A 473 13.50 26.56 24.63
C HIS A 473 12.12 26.12 25.15
N PHE A 474 12.01 25.13 26.06
CA PHE A 474 10.70 24.74 26.63
C PHE A 474 10.45 25.31 28.03
N GLY A 475 9.92 26.54 28.06
CA GLY A 475 9.29 27.13 29.25
C GLY A 475 7.76 26.96 29.33
N ILE A 476 7.11 26.31 28.35
CA ILE A 476 5.64 26.26 28.27
C ILE A 476 5.15 24.93 27.65
N ILE A 477 5.00 23.88 28.46
CA ILE A 477 3.93 22.88 28.29
C ILE A 477 3.22 22.80 29.65
N PRO A 478 1.89 23.02 29.73
CA PRO A 478 1.16 22.83 30.97
C PRO A 478 1.27 21.35 31.37
N GLN A 479 1.77 21.11 32.58
CA GLN A 479 1.74 19.78 33.20
C GLN A 479 0.32 19.22 33.12
N LEU A 480 0.16 18.00 32.59
CA LEU A 480 -1.13 17.30 32.65
C LEU A 480 -1.59 17.24 34.12
N PRO A 481 -2.89 17.44 34.41
CA PRO A 481 -3.39 17.39 35.78
C PRO A 481 -3.08 16.04 36.43
N SER A 482 -2.44 16.07 37.59
CA SER A 482 -2.03 14.93 38.42
C SER A 482 -3.19 14.10 39.02
N ALA A 483 -4.40 14.20 38.48
CA ALA A 483 -5.62 13.62 39.05
C ALA A 483 -5.93 12.18 38.58
N LEU A 484 -5.12 11.59 37.69
CA LEU A 484 -5.32 10.23 37.18
C LEU A 484 -4.39 9.17 37.81
N SER A 485 -3.62 9.51 38.86
CA SER A 485 -2.84 8.53 39.61
C SER A 485 -3.72 7.76 40.62
N LEU A 486 -4.62 6.92 40.13
CA LEU A 486 -5.25 5.89 40.96
C LEU A 486 -4.30 4.69 41.03
N GLY A 487 -3.83 4.42 42.24
CA GLY A 487 -2.84 3.40 42.57
C GLY A 487 -3.21 2.02 42.04
N GLY A 488 -2.56 1.65 40.95
CA GLY A 488 -2.42 0.29 40.46
C GLY A 488 -0.98 0.15 39.98
N THR A 489 -0.31 -0.89 40.45
CA THR A 489 1.07 -1.26 40.10
C THR A 489 1.30 -1.10 38.59
N MET A 490 2.09 -0.10 38.20
CA MET A 490 2.54 0.12 36.83
C MET A 490 3.28 -1.15 36.37
N HIS A 491 2.68 -1.91 35.46
CA HIS A 491 3.46 -2.79 34.61
C HIS A 491 4.04 -1.94 33.49
N ASP A 492 5.37 -1.87 33.47
CA ASP A 492 6.19 -1.02 32.63
C ASP A 492 6.14 -1.53 31.18
N VAL A 493 5.29 -0.91 30.34
CA VAL A 493 5.16 -1.25 28.92
C VAL A 493 6.07 -0.33 28.10
N GLY A 494 7.34 -0.73 27.96
CA GLY A 494 8.17 -0.56 26.75
C GLY A 494 8.48 0.85 26.22
N TYR A 495 8.03 1.92 26.86
CA TYR A 495 8.36 3.29 26.45
C TYR A 495 8.84 4.14 27.63
N ARG A 496 9.80 3.61 28.39
CA ARG A 496 10.71 4.49 29.12
C ARG A 496 11.67 5.05 28.10
N GLY A 497 11.57 6.35 27.84
CA GLY A 497 12.62 7.11 27.17
C GLY A 497 13.97 6.68 27.75
N ILE A 498 14.80 6.12 26.88
CA ILE A 498 16.21 5.87 27.17
C ILE A 498 16.77 7.23 27.62
N TYR A 499 17.48 7.25 28.74
CA TYR A 499 18.04 8.41 29.45
C TYR A 499 17.15 9.07 30.52
N THR A 500 16.89 8.34 31.61
CA THR A 500 17.05 8.97 32.93
C THR A 500 18.53 8.88 33.29
N TYR A 501 19.23 10.02 33.29
CA TYR A 501 20.61 10.13 33.78
C TYR A 501 20.58 10.02 35.32
N ASP A 502 20.50 8.79 35.84
CA ASP A 502 20.83 8.53 37.24
C ASP A 502 22.34 8.31 37.31
N ASN A 503 23.07 9.33 37.76
CA ASN A 503 24.53 9.40 37.80
C ASN A 503 25.22 8.38 38.74
N ASN A 504 24.54 7.34 39.20
CA ASN A 504 25.05 6.44 40.24
C ASN A 504 24.86 4.93 40.01
N SER A 505 24.64 4.44 38.78
CA SER A 505 24.69 2.98 38.54
C SER A 505 25.26 2.57 37.18
N THR A 506 26.58 2.55 37.10
CA THR A 506 27.32 1.75 36.12
C THR A 506 27.11 0.26 36.44
N SER A 507 26.19 -0.45 35.74
CA SER A 507 26.33 -1.89 35.37
C SER A 507 25.06 -2.70 35.01
N HIS A 508 23.84 -2.18 34.85
CA HIS A 508 22.71 -3.04 34.45
C HIS A 508 21.64 -2.32 33.62
N GLN A 509 21.55 -2.56 32.30
CA GLN A 509 20.30 -2.49 31.48
C GLN A 509 20.47 -2.76 29.96
N ASN A 510 21.31 -3.72 29.54
CA ASN A 510 21.39 -4.15 28.12
C ASN A 510 20.88 -5.59 27.86
N SER A 511 20.26 -6.25 28.86
CA SER A 511 20.04 -7.70 28.82
C SER A 511 18.65 -8.20 28.36
N ASP A 512 17.63 -7.35 28.18
CA ASP A 512 16.25 -7.86 28.08
C ASP A 512 15.50 -7.45 26.78
N LEU A 513 16.18 -7.07 25.70
CA LEU A 513 15.55 -6.93 24.38
C LEU A 513 15.55 -8.29 23.66
N VAL A 514 14.44 -9.01 23.72
CA VAL A 514 14.29 -10.34 23.09
C VAL A 514 13.65 -10.20 21.70
N GLY A 515 14.25 -10.82 20.69
CA GLY A 515 13.66 -10.90 19.34
C GLY A 515 13.88 -9.65 18.49
N ILE A 516 12.86 -9.23 17.73
CA ILE A 516 12.96 -8.12 16.76
C ILE A 516 13.09 -6.74 17.42
N ASP A 517 12.73 -6.60 18.70
CA ASP A 517 12.85 -5.34 19.43
C ASP A 517 14.32 -4.93 19.65
N ALA A 518 15.25 -5.89 19.64
CA ALA A 518 16.69 -5.65 19.71
C ALA A 518 17.22 -4.84 18.51
N LEU A 519 16.46 -4.76 17.41
CA LEU A 519 16.81 -3.94 16.24
C LEU A 519 16.63 -2.43 16.48
N ASN A 520 15.93 -2.02 17.54
CA ASN A 520 15.68 -0.61 17.83
C ASN A 520 16.88 0.08 18.50
N GLN A 521 17.99 0.18 17.78
CA GLN A 521 19.23 0.79 18.28
C GLN A 521 19.60 2.03 17.48
N PRO A 522 20.17 3.08 18.11
CA PRO A 522 20.61 4.29 17.41
C PRO A 522 21.57 4.02 16.25
N ALA A 523 22.44 3.01 16.36
CA ALA A 523 23.36 2.62 15.29
C ALA A 523 22.63 2.16 14.00
N ILE A 524 21.54 1.41 14.16
CA ILE A 524 20.71 0.96 13.03
C ILE A 524 20.05 2.18 12.39
N TRP A 525 19.47 3.09 13.19
CA TRP A 525 18.87 4.33 12.67
C TRP A 525 19.85 5.24 11.93
N LYS A 526 21.09 5.38 12.42
CA LYS A 526 22.17 6.09 11.70
C LYS A 526 22.45 5.45 10.34
N PHE A 527 22.52 4.11 10.29
CA PHE A 527 22.71 3.38 9.03
C PHE A 527 21.54 3.62 8.06
N LEU A 528 20.30 3.53 8.53
CA LEU A 528 19.08 3.79 7.75
C LEU A 528 19.06 5.23 7.19
N PHE A 529 19.49 6.21 7.98
CA PHE A 529 19.63 7.61 7.54
C PHE A 529 20.63 7.75 6.38
N TRP A 530 21.84 7.21 6.51
CA TRP A 530 22.84 7.27 5.44
C TRP A 530 22.37 6.56 4.17
N MET A 531 21.67 5.44 4.32
CA MET A 531 21.06 4.72 3.21
C MET A 531 20.01 5.57 2.48
N ALA A 532 19.17 6.29 3.23
CA ALA A 532 18.20 7.23 2.66
C ALA A 532 18.87 8.41 1.95
N LEU A 533 19.97 8.94 2.50
CA LEU A 533 20.74 10.03 1.87
C LEU A 533 21.40 9.61 0.55
N VAL A 534 22.01 8.42 0.51
CA VAL A 534 22.56 7.84 -0.74
C VAL A 534 21.44 7.63 -1.76
N THR A 535 20.29 7.12 -1.31
CA THR A 535 19.11 6.95 -2.16
C THR A 535 18.61 8.27 -2.73
N ALA A 536 18.68 9.37 -1.97
CA ALA A 536 18.32 10.70 -2.44
C ALA A 536 19.19 11.14 -3.63
N SER A 537 20.50 10.84 -3.59
CA SER A 537 21.42 11.12 -4.69
C SER A 537 21.12 10.27 -5.94
N LEU A 538 20.93 8.97 -5.76
CA LEU A 538 20.57 8.05 -6.86
C LEU A 538 19.22 8.45 -7.51
N THR A 539 18.26 8.89 -6.70
CA THR A 539 16.97 9.43 -7.16
C THR A 539 17.16 10.58 -8.12
N ALA A 540 18.00 11.55 -7.75
CA ALA A 540 18.28 12.68 -8.60
C ALA A 540 19.02 12.25 -9.87
N PHE A 541 19.97 11.32 -9.77
CA PHE A 541 20.70 10.77 -10.91
C PHE A 541 19.79 10.13 -11.97
N TYR A 542 19.01 9.09 -11.62
CA TYR A 542 18.21 8.39 -12.64
C TYR A 542 17.09 9.28 -13.21
N THR A 543 16.58 10.22 -12.41
CA THR A 543 15.51 11.13 -12.85
C THR A 543 16.06 12.10 -13.89
N PHE A 544 17.20 12.75 -13.61
CA PHE A 544 17.81 13.69 -14.54
C PHE A 544 18.45 12.98 -15.74
N ARG A 545 18.93 11.74 -15.58
CA ARG A 545 19.28 10.88 -16.71
C ARG A 545 18.11 10.74 -17.69
N ALA A 546 16.91 10.42 -17.18
CA ALA A 546 15.72 10.32 -18.02
C ALA A 546 15.35 11.65 -18.70
N VAL A 547 15.47 12.78 -18.00
CA VAL A 547 15.27 14.13 -18.56
C VAL A 547 16.25 14.41 -19.70
N PHE A 548 17.55 14.19 -19.46
CA PHE A 548 18.60 14.51 -20.42
C PHE A 548 18.52 13.63 -21.67
N MET A 549 18.31 12.32 -21.50
CA MET A 549 18.18 11.39 -22.63
C MET A 549 16.93 11.67 -23.48
N THR A 550 15.82 12.09 -22.86
CA THR A 550 14.54 12.31 -23.56
C THR A 550 14.48 13.68 -24.26
N PHE A 551 14.85 14.75 -23.55
CA PHE A 551 14.53 16.11 -23.99
C PHE A 551 15.74 16.92 -24.49
N THR A 552 16.96 16.49 -24.20
CA THR A 552 18.18 17.21 -24.59
C THR A 552 18.99 16.42 -25.64
N GLY A 553 20.04 17.04 -26.19
CA GLY A 553 20.88 16.42 -27.21
C GLY A 553 20.35 16.59 -28.65
N PRO A 554 20.89 15.82 -29.61
CA PRO A 554 20.41 15.84 -30.98
C PRO A 554 18.98 15.30 -31.07
N LEU A 555 18.21 15.82 -32.02
CA LEU A 555 16.85 15.35 -32.26
C LEU A 555 16.90 13.95 -32.84
N ARG A 556 16.30 12.98 -32.13
CA ARG A 556 16.16 11.59 -32.58
C ARG A 556 14.68 11.25 -32.53
N ILE A 557 14.13 10.79 -33.64
CA ILE A 557 12.72 10.40 -33.79
C ILE A 557 12.72 8.97 -34.34
N PRO A 558 12.02 8.02 -33.70
CA PRO A 558 11.88 6.66 -34.22
C PRO A 558 11.11 6.64 -35.54
N ASP A 559 11.51 5.75 -36.47
CA ASP A 559 10.86 5.60 -37.78
C ASP A 559 9.35 5.28 -37.68
N GLU A 560 8.94 4.58 -36.61
CA GLU A 560 7.53 4.22 -36.35
C GLU A 560 6.64 5.43 -36.04
N THR A 561 7.23 6.61 -35.82
CA THR A 561 6.51 7.84 -35.47
C THR A 561 5.81 8.47 -36.68
N GLY A 562 6.34 8.28 -37.89
CA GLY A 562 5.88 9.00 -39.08
C GLY A 562 5.86 10.53 -38.86
N ASP A 563 4.79 11.18 -39.31
CA ASP A 563 4.58 12.64 -39.17
C ASP A 563 4.01 13.07 -37.81
N CYS A 564 3.81 12.15 -36.87
CA CYS A 564 3.13 12.41 -35.59
C CYS A 564 4.01 13.06 -34.51
N ALA A 565 5.24 13.49 -34.85
CA ALA A 565 6.20 14.05 -33.91
C ALA A 565 5.89 15.52 -33.56
N HIS A 566 4.82 15.75 -32.79
CA HIS A 566 4.40 17.08 -32.34
C HIS A 566 3.98 17.11 -30.86
N GLU A 567 3.77 18.30 -30.32
CA GLU A 567 3.24 18.50 -28.97
C GLU A 567 1.86 17.85 -28.80
N SER A 568 1.58 17.36 -27.60
CA SER A 568 0.29 16.71 -27.33
C SER A 568 -0.87 17.72 -27.42
N PRO A 569 -2.08 17.26 -27.80
CA PRO A 569 -3.28 18.10 -27.82
C PRO A 569 -3.59 18.78 -26.47
N SER A 570 -4.39 19.84 -26.50
CA SER A 570 -4.75 20.64 -25.32
C SER A 570 -5.38 19.83 -24.17
N ALA A 571 -6.17 18.80 -24.49
CA ALA A 571 -6.79 17.92 -23.49
C ALA A 571 -5.75 17.10 -22.69
N MET A 572 -4.55 16.88 -23.24
CA MET A 572 -3.45 16.19 -22.57
C MET A 572 -2.50 17.18 -21.88
N THR A 573 -2.24 18.34 -22.49
CA THR A 573 -1.32 19.35 -21.92
C THR A 573 -1.94 20.14 -20.77
N THR A 574 -3.27 20.34 -20.76
CA THR A 574 -3.95 21.08 -19.69
C THR A 574 -3.81 20.39 -18.32
N PRO A 575 -4.05 19.07 -18.18
CA PRO A 575 -3.77 18.35 -16.93
C PRO A 575 -2.30 18.44 -16.48
N LEU A 576 -1.34 18.39 -17.42
CA LEU A 576 0.08 18.54 -17.09
C LEU A 576 0.38 19.92 -16.49
N LEU A 577 -0.14 20.98 -17.12
CA LEU A 577 0.02 22.34 -16.62
C LEU A 577 -0.62 22.51 -15.24
N ILE A 578 -1.82 22.00 -15.02
CA ILE A 578 -2.49 22.06 -13.71
C ILE A 578 -1.65 21.36 -12.63
N LEU A 579 -1.08 20.18 -12.92
CA LEU A 579 -0.25 19.42 -11.99
C LEU A 579 1.10 20.10 -11.67
N THR A 580 1.61 20.98 -12.53
CA THR A 580 2.84 21.74 -12.21
C THR A 580 2.68 22.70 -11.04
N ILE A 581 1.46 23.22 -10.82
CA ILE A 581 1.17 24.17 -9.75
C ILE A 581 1.37 23.52 -8.37
N PRO A 582 0.69 22.41 -8.00
CA PRO A 582 0.94 21.76 -6.72
C PRO A 582 2.36 21.16 -6.65
N ALA A 583 2.90 20.62 -7.74
CA ALA A 583 4.27 20.09 -7.75
C ALA A 583 5.33 21.16 -7.42
N THR A 584 5.06 22.43 -7.70
CA THR A 584 5.96 23.55 -7.38
C THR A 584 5.66 24.12 -6.00
N PHE A 585 4.42 24.51 -5.73
CA PHE A 585 4.09 25.38 -4.59
C PHE A 585 3.54 24.66 -3.36
N ILE A 586 2.90 23.50 -3.49
CA ILE A 586 2.15 22.92 -2.36
C ILE A 586 3.08 22.53 -1.21
N GLY A 587 4.29 22.06 -1.50
CA GLY A 587 5.25 21.71 -0.46
C GLY A 587 5.70 22.92 0.35
N PHE A 588 6.00 24.04 -0.31
CA PHE A 588 6.36 25.28 0.38
C PHE A 588 5.20 25.79 1.24
N ILE A 589 3.98 25.82 0.69
CA ILE A 589 2.79 26.31 1.42
C ILE A 589 2.54 25.46 2.66
N LEU A 590 2.50 24.12 2.51
CA LEU A 590 2.20 23.22 3.62
C LEU A 590 3.30 23.20 4.68
N PHE A 591 4.55 23.36 4.26
CA PHE A 591 5.68 23.45 5.18
C PHE A 591 5.70 24.79 5.93
N ALA A 592 5.63 25.92 5.21
CA ALA A 592 5.72 27.26 5.78
C ALA A 592 4.55 27.60 6.71
N THR A 593 3.36 27.03 6.45
CA THR A 593 2.20 27.21 7.33
C THR A 593 2.14 26.18 8.45
N GLU A 594 2.95 25.11 8.39
CA GLU A 594 2.79 23.88 9.17
C GLU A 594 1.34 23.32 9.13
N GLY A 595 0.53 23.77 8.16
CA GLY A 595 -0.91 23.59 8.21
C GLY A 595 -1.29 22.13 8.09
N LEU A 596 -0.55 21.35 7.30
CA LEU A 596 -0.81 19.92 7.13
C LEU A 596 -0.41 19.13 8.38
N SER A 597 0.79 19.33 8.94
CA SER A 597 1.24 18.58 10.12
C SER A 597 0.29 18.82 11.28
N HIS A 598 -0.03 20.09 11.55
CA HIS A 598 -1.03 20.47 12.54
C HIS A 598 -2.38 19.85 12.23
N PHE A 599 -2.89 19.95 11.00
CA PHE A 599 -4.19 19.37 10.65
C PHE A 599 -4.23 17.86 10.89
N LEU A 600 -3.15 17.16 10.57
CA LEU A 600 -3.04 15.72 10.76
C LEU A 600 -2.96 15.31 12.24
N THR A 601 -2.44 16.14 13.15
CA THR A 601 -2.39 15.78 14.59
C THR A 601 -3.79 15.60 15.20
N ALA A 602 -4.83 16.17 14.59
CA ALA A 602 -6.23 15.94 14.98
C ALA A 602 -6.81 14.60 14.46
N THR A 603 -6.02 13.79 13.75
CA THR A 603 -6.41 12.43 13.35
C THR A 603 -6.43 11.53 14.58
N PRO A 604 -7.52 10.81 14.88
CA PRO A 604 -7.63 9.99 16.09
C PRO A 604 -6.48 8.97 16.28
N SER A 605 -6.00 8.36 15.19
CA SER A 605 -4.83 7.45 15.24
C SER A 605 -3.53 8.11 15.70
N PHE A 606 -3.43 9.44 15.69
CA PHE A 606 -2.24 10.20 16.10
C PHE A 606 -2.42 10.93 17.43
N THR A 607 -3.63 10.91 18.01
CA THR A 607 -3.91 11.54 19.31
C THR A 607 -3.58 10.66 20.51
N THR A 608 -3.10 9.43 20.30
CA THR A 608 -2.69 8.53 21.39
C THR A 608 -1.55 9.16 22.19
N PRO A 609 -1.55 9.07 23.55
CA PRO A 609 -0.50 9.64 24.38
C PRO A 609 0.92 9.22 23.95
N SER A 610 1.11 7.94 23.62
CA SER A 610 2.41 7.40 23.15
C SER A 610 2.95 8.05 21.87
N ILE A 611 2.08 8.56 21.01
CA ILE A 611 2.50 9.29 19.79
C ILE A 611 2.69 10.77 20.12
N MET A 612 1.82 11.36 20.93
CA MET A 612 1.88 12.78 21.26
C MET A 612 3.13 13.11 22.10
N GLU A 613 3.62 12.18 22.91
CA GLU A 613 4.91 12.32 23.62
C GLU A 613 6.11 12.42 22.68
N THR A 614 5.98 11.98 21.42
CA THR A 614 7.01 12.13 20.39
C THR A 614 6.88 13.41 19.58
N ALA A 615 5.97 14.31 19.96
CA ALA A 615 5.77 15.57 19.27
C ALA A 615 6.96 16.50 19.54
N THR A 616 7.85 16.60 18.55
CA THR A 616 8.90 17.62 18.52
C THR A 616 8.40 18.85 17.76
N ALA A 617 8.83 20.05 18.16
CA ALA A 617 8.59 21.24 17.34
C ALA A 617 9.22 21.03 15.95
N SER A 618 8.50 21.37 14.88
CA SER A 618 9.00 21.30 13.50
C SER A 618 10.05 22.40 13.27
N VAL A 619 11.26 22.17 13.77
CA VAL A 619 12.39 23.06 13.51
C VAL A 619 12.97 22.71 12.15
N PHE A 620 13.08 23.71 11.27
CA PHE A 620 13.75 23.52 9.99
C PHE A 620 15.25 23.30 10.19
N HIS A 621 15.67 22.04 10.07
CA HIS A 621 17.07 21.64 10.17
C HIS A 621 17.85 22.02 8.91
N TRP A 622 18.48 23.21 8.94
CA TRP A 622 19.29 23.73 7.83
C TRP A 622 20.44 22.78 7.43
N ASP A 623 21.04 22.11 8.40
CA ASP A 623 22.09 21.13 8.19
C ASP A 623 21.61 19.94 7.36
N LEU A 624 20.44 19.37 7.69
CA LEU A 624 19.83 18.27 6.94
C LEU A 624 19.38 18.71 5.55
N ALA A 625 18.82 19.91 5.43
CA ALA A 625 18.42 20.48 4.16
C ALA A 625 19.63 20.69 3.21
N ILE A 626 20.76 21.14 3.75
CA ILE A 626 22.02 21.28 2.99
C ILE A 626 22.52 19.91 2.55
N GLN A 627 22.56 18.92 3.44
CA GLN A 627 22.99 17.56 3.11
C GLN A 627 22.12 16.94 2.00
N GLY A 628 20.79 17.04 2.12
CA GLY A 628 19.84 16.56 1.11
C GLY A 628 20.02 17.26 -0.24
N THR A 629 20.21 18.58 -0.24
CA THR A 629 20.44 19.37 -1.46
C THR A 629 21.77 19.02 -2.12
N LEU A 630 22.84 18.85 -1.36
CA LEU A 630 24.15 18.43 -1.86
C LEU A 630 24.08 17.03 -2.46
N ALA A 631 23.38 16.09 -1.81
CA ALA A 631 23.17 14.74 -2.33
C ALA A 631 22.42 14.77 -3.68
N ALA A 632 21.35 15.57 -3.79
CA ALA A 632 20.61 15.74 -5.03
C ALA A 632 21.46 16.40 -6.13
N ALA A 633 22.18 17.47 -5.80
CA ALA A 633 23.09 18.17 -6.72
C ALA A 633 24.17 17.24 -7.27
N LEU A 634 24.79 16.43 -6.41
CA LEU A 634 25.77 15.42 -6.80
C LEU A 634 25.20 14.45 -7.84
N GLY A 635 24.00 13.90 -7.57
CA GLY A 635 23.34 12.98 -8.51
C GLY A 635 23.06 13.61 -9.87
N ILE A 636 22.64 14.88 -9.88
CA ILE A 636 22.34 15.64 -11.11
C ILE A 636 23.60 15.96 -11.88
N VAL A 637 24.68 16.37 -11.20
CA VAL A 637 25.97 16.65 -11.83
C VAL A 637 26.50 15.39 -12.49
N ILE A 638 26.47 14.25 -11.81
CA ILE A 638 26.90 12.96 -12.39
C ILE A 638 26.04 12.60 -13.61
N ALA A 639 24.72 12.78 -13.53
CA ALA A 639 23.82 12.54 -14.67
C ALA A 639 24.12 13.47 -15.85
N ALA A 640 24.37 14.76 -15.58
CA ALA A 640 24.66 15.77 -16.58
C ALA A 640 26.00 15.52 -17.29
N VAL A 641 27.05 15.19 -16.52
CA VAL A 641 28.38 14.87 -17.09
C VAL A 641 28.30 13.71 -18.07
N GLY A 642 27.50 12.68 -17.75
CA GLY A 642 27.35 11.49 -18.59
C GLY A 642 26.39 11.65 -19.78
N HIS A 643 25.27 12.36 -19.62
CA HIS A 643 24.14 12.30 -20.56
C HIS A 643 23.73 13.65 -21.17
N LEU A 644 24.31 14.77 -20.76
CA LEU A 644 23.94 16.09 -21.29
C LEU A 644 24.57 16.35 -22.68
N GLY A 645 23.75 16.83 -23.61
CA GLY A 645 24.20 17.28 -24.94
C GLY A 645 24.54 16.12 -25.89
N ARG A 646 25.56 16.30 -26.74
CA ARG A 646 26.04 15.27 -27.72
C ARG A 646 26.66 14.03 -27.06
N ARG A 647 26.83 14.03 -25.73
CA ARG A 647 27.34 12.88 -24.96
C ARG A 647 26.26 11.82 -24.69
N SER A 648 24.99 12.12 -24.95
CA SER A 648 23.83 11.20 -24.84
C SER A 648 23.88 10.00 -25.82
N ASP A 649 24.79 10.03 -26.80
CA ASP A 649 24.85 9.03 -27.89
C ASP A 649 25.73 7.81 -27.55
N GLY A 650 26.40 7.76 -26.39
CA GLY A 650 27.37 6.71 -26.05
C GLY A 650 27.09 5.96 -24.74
N PRO A 651 27.41 4.65 -24.67
CA PRO A 651 27.33 3.85 -23.44
C PRO A 651 28.46 4.23 -22.46
N GLN A 652 28.33 5.37 -21.78
CA GLN A 652 29.39 5.85 -20.88
C GLN A 652 29.36 5.18 -19.51
N LEU A 653 28.15 4.88 -18.99
CA LEU A 653 27.98 4.20 -17.71
C LEU A 653 28.41 2.73 -17.79
N GLU A 654 28.32 2.12 -18.97
CA GLU A 654 28.69 0.71 -19.21
C GLU A 654 30.17 0.43 -18.93
N ARG A 655 31.02 1.46 -19.07
CA ARG A 655 32.46 1.35 -18.79
C ARG A 655 32.78 1.41 -17.29
N TRP A 656 31.96 2.07 -16.48
CA TRP A 656 32.20 2.27 -15.05
C TRP A 656 31.56 1.19 -14.17
N LEU A 657 30.38 0.69 -14.54
CA LEU A 657 29.67 -0.33 -13.76
C LEU A 657 30.17 -1.76 -13.99
N GLY A 658 30.91 -2.01 -15.08
CA GLY A 658 31.55 -3.30 -15.37
C GLY A 658 30.63 -4.50 -15.10
N PRO A 659 30.99 -5.43 -14.19
CA PRO A 659 30.20 -6.64 -13.92
C PRO A 659 28.89 -6.42 -13.17
N VAL A 660 28.66 -5.24 -12.58
CA VAL A 660 27.45 -4.93 -11.79
C VAL A 660 26.27 -4.53 -12.68
N GLN A 661 26.53 -4.02 -13.89
CA GLN A 661 25.47 -3.59 -14.80
C GLN A 661 24.52 -4.74 -15.19
N PRO A 662 25.00 -5.91 -15.70
CA PRO A 662 24.10 -7.00 -16.04
C PRO A 662 23.25 -7.45 -14.86
N PHE A 663 23.78 -7.37 -13.64
CA PHE A 663 23.07 -7.70 -12.41
C PHE A 663 21.91 -6.74 -12.13
N LEU A 664 22.14 -5.42 -12.26
CA LEU A 664 21.09 -4.41 -12.08
C LEU A 664 20.09 -4.40 -13.25
N GLU A 665 20.53 -4.68 -14.48
CA GLU A 665 19.66 -4.79 -15.67
C GLU A 665 18.66 -5.95 -15.53
N HIS A 666 19.12 -7.08 -15.00
CA HIS A 666 18.28 -8.23 -14.66
C HIS A 666 17.56 -8.07 -13.31
N ARG A 667 17.44 -6.84 -12.79
CA ARG A 667 16.68 -6.51 -11.57
C ARG A 667 17.17 -7.31 -10.35
N ILE A 668 18.50 -7.46 -10.20
CA ILE A 668 19.15 -8.21 -9.10
C ILE A 668 18.75 -9.69 -9.12
N PHE A 669 18.29 -10.19 -10.28
CA PHE A 669 17.76 -11.53 -10.46
C PHE A 669 16.62 -11.92 -9.50
N ILE A 670 15.90 -10.92 -8.95
CA ILE A 670 14.84 -11.19 -7.96
C ILE A 670 13.68 -11.96 -8.62
N ASP A 671 13.37 -11.66 -9.89
CA ASP A 671 12.41 -12.41 -10.69
C ASP A 671 12.77 -13.92 -10.75
N GLN A 672 14.03 -14.23 -11.02
CA GLN A 672 14.52 -15.61 -11.12
C GLN A 672 14.57 -16.29 -9.75
N LEU A 673 14.95 -15.55 -8.70
CA LEU A 673 14.92 -16.03 -7.32
C LEU A 673 13.50 -16.43 -6.91
N TYR A 674 12.51 -15.58 -7.17
CA TYR A 674 11.10 -15.90 -6.92
C TYR A 674 10.65 -17.13 -7.70
N ALA A 675 11.02 -17.21 -8.98
CA ALA A 675 10.69 -18.37 -9.80
C ALA A 675 11.32 -19.66 -9.27
N ALA A 676 12.57 -19.60 -8.81
CA ALA A 676 13.31 -20.77 -8.32
C ALA A 676 12.89 -21.22 -6.92
N VAL A 677 12.68 -20.28 -6.00
CA VAL A 677 12.42 -20.56 -4.56
C VAL A 677 10.94 -20.76 -4.28
N ILE A 678 10.05 -20.08 -5.00
CA ILE A 678 8.60 -20.11 -4.70
C ILE A 678 7.83 -20.81 -5.82
N VAL A 679 7.95 -20.35 -7.07
CA VAL A 679 7.08 -20.82 -8.16
C VAL A 679 7.36 -22.29 -8.52
N LYS A 680 8.61 -22.65 -8.83
CA LYS A 680 8.97 -24.01 -9.25
C LYS A 680 8.64 -25.08 -8.19
N PRO A 681 8.93 -24.87 -6.89
CA PRO A 681 8.54 -25.83 -5.86
C PRO A 681 7.02 -26.00 -5.74
N ILE A 682 6.23 -24.92 -5.84
CA ILE A 682 4.77 -25.00 -5.83
C ILE A 682 4.24 -25.71 -7.08
N GLU A 683 4.80 -25.44 -8.26
CA GLU A 683 4.45 -26.15 -9.50
C GLU A 683 4.78 -27.65 -9.40
N ALA A 684 5.93 -28.00 -8.81
CA ALA A 684 6.30 -29.40 -8.56
C ALA A 684 5.33 -30.06 -7.57
N LEU A 685 4.95 -29.37 -6.49
CA LEU A 685 3.96 -29.88 -5.53
C LEU A 685 2.59 -30.06 -6.17
N ALA A 686 2.14 -29.11 -6.99
CA ALA A 686 0.89 -29.21 -7.73
C ALA A 686 0.90 -30.36 -8.74
N PHE A 687 2.04 -30.59 -9.40
CA PHE A 687 2.22 -31.73 -10.29
C PHE A 687 2.18 -33.07 -9.54
N LEU A 688 2.84 -33.16 -8.38
CA LEU A 688 2.76 -34.34 -7.50
C LEU A 688 1.34 -34.59 -7.00
N ALA A 689 0.62 -33.54 -6.60
CA ALA A 689 -0.78 -33.64 -6.20
C ALA A 689 -1.67 -34.12 -7.35
N ALA A 690 -1.46 -33.64 -8.57
CA ALA A 690 -2.18 -34.10 -9.76
C ALA A 690 -1.86 -35.57 -10.11
N ILE A 691 -0.63 -36.03 -9.89
CA ILE A 691 -0.27 -37.44 -10.04
C ILE A 691 -0.99 -38.28 -8.98
N PHE A 692 -1.00 -37.84 -7.72
CA PHE A 692 -1.68 -38.53 -6.63
C PHE A 692 -3.18 -38.66 -6.90
N ASP A 693 -3.83 -37.59 -7.34
CA ASP A 693 -5.24 -37.60 -7.68
C ASP A 693 -5.55 -38.58 -8.82
N ARG A 694 -4.82 -38.49 -9.93
CA ARG A 694 -5.03 -39.36 -11.12
C ARG A 694 -4.61 -40.81 -10.90
N SER A 695 -3.59 -41.06 -10.07
CA SER A 695 -2.99 -42.39 -9.93
C SER A 695 -3.51 -43.14 -8.73
N PHE A 696 -3.83 -42.46 -7.63
CA PHE A 696 -4.28 -43.10 -6.40
C PHE A 696 -5.79 -42.96 -6.22
N ILE A 697 -6.31 -41.73 -6.19
CA ILE A 697 -7.73 -41.47 -5.94
C ILE A 697 -8.58 -42.08 -7.07
N ASP A 698 -8.32 -41.68 -8.32
CA ASP A 698 -9.11 -42.13 -9.46
C ASP A 698 -8.98 -43.64 -9.73
N ARG A 699 -7.79 -44.23 -9.53
CA ARG A 699 -7.63 -45.69 -9.65
C ARG A 699 -8.34 -46.45 -8.54
N SER A 700 -8.35 -45.93 -7.31
CA SER A 700 -9.05 -46.57 -6.18
C SER A 700 -10.56 -46.56 -6.40
N VAL A 701 -11.12 -45.43 -6.86
CA VAL A 701 -12.54 -45.33 -7.23
C VAL A 701 -12.88 -46.29 -8.37
N ARG A 702 -12.06 -46.33 -9.43
CA ARG A 702 -12.25 -47.29 -10.52
C ARG A 702 -12.15 -48.74 -10.05
N PHE A 703 -11.21 -49.08 -9.19
CA PHE A 703 -11.09 -50.43 -8.63
C PHE A 703 -12.36 -50.85 -7.87
N LEU A 704 -12.85 -49.99 -6.98
CA LEU A 704 -14.10 -50.22 -6.25
C LEU A 704 -15.29 -50.37 -7.20
N ALA A 705 -15.37 -49.57 -8.27
CA ALA A 705 -16.43 -49.69 -9.27
C ALA A 705 -16.38 -51.00 -10.08
N HIS A 706 -15.20 -51.59 -10.28
CA HIS A 706 -15.06 -52.87 -10.98
C HIS A 706 -15.35 -54.09 -10.08
N LEU A 707 -15.34 -53.93 -8.76
CA LEU A 707 -15.50 -55.02 -7.81
C LEU A 707 -16.89 -55.70 -7.92
N PRO A 708 -18.03 -54.98 -7.98
CA PRO A 708 -19.34 -55.59 -8.21
C PRO A 708 -19.47 -56.26 -9.58
N LEU A 709 -18.85 -55.70 -10.63
CA LEU A 709 -18.86 -56.30 -11.97
C LEU A 709 -18.08 -57.63 -11.98
N ALA A 710 -16.92 -57.65 -11.31
CA ALA A 710 -16.13 -58.86 -11.13
C ALA A 710 -16.90 -59.90 -10.31
N LEU A 711 -17.48 -59.53 -9.16
CA LEU A 711 -18.32 -60.42 -8.36
C LEU A 711 -19.54 -60.94 -9.15
N GLY A 712 -20.22 -60.06 -9.88
CA GLY A 712 -21.33 -60.43 -10.75
C GLY A 712 -20.92 -61.42 -11.83
N SER A 713 -19.72 -61.29 -12.40
CA SER A 713 -19.19 -62.24 -13.38
C SER A 713 -18.96 -63.63 -12.78
N VAL A 714 -18.50 -63.71 -11.53
CA VAL A 714 -18.32 -64.96 -10.79
C VAL A 714 -19.67 -65.57 -10.40
N VAL A 715 -20.59 -64.77 -9.85
CA VAL A 715 -21.94 -65.22 -9.47
C VAL A 715 -22.70 -65.73 -10.70
N ARG A 716 -22.55 -65.06 -11.86
CA ARG A 716 -23.16 -65.50 -13.12
C ARG A 716 -22.70 -66.90 -13.54
N GLN A 717 -21.47 -67.29 -13.25
CA GLN A 717 -20.96 -68.64 -13.58
C GLN A 717 -21.58 -69.75 -12.70
N LEU A 718 -22.09 -69.41 -11.51
CA LEU A 718 -22.81 -70.38 -10.66
C LEU A 718 -24.12 -70.84 -11.31
N GLN A 719 -24.74 -70.01 -12.17
CA GLN A 719 -25.94 -70.35 -12.93
C GLN A 719 -25.59 -71.08 -14.24
N SER A 720 -25.20 -72.36 -14.11
CA SER A 720 -24.80 -73.20 -15.24
C SER A 720 -25.95 -73.80 -16.07
N GLY A 721 -27.21 -73.55 -15.69
CA GLY A 721 -28.39 -74.10 -16.38
C GLY A 721 -28.68 -75.59 -16.13
N LEU A 722 -27.74 -76.31 -15.50
CA LEU A 722 -27.89 -77.72 -15.12
C LEU A 722 -28.73 -77.86 -13.84
N LEU A 723 -29.96 -78.37 -13.97
CA LEU A 723 -30.90 -78.60 -12.86
C LEU A 723 -30.30 -79.39 -11.68
N GLN A 724 -29.45 -80.38 -11.98
CA GLN A 724 -28.77 -81.21 -10.96
C GLN A 724 -27.90 -80.37 -10.01
N ARG A 725 -27.22 -79.33 -10.52
CA ARG A 725 -26.39 -78.45 -9.68
C ARG A 725 -27.24 -77.58 -8.76
N TYR A 726 -28.40 -77.11 -9.22
CA TYR A 726 -29.33 -76.34 -8.36
C TYR A 726 -29.90 -77.19 -7.22
N ALA A 727 -30.26 -78.46 -7.50
CA ALA A 727 -30.69 -79.39 -6.46
C ALA A 727 -29.60 -79.62 -5.41
N LEU A 728 -28.34 -79.83 -5.84
CA LEU A 728 -27.20 -79.97 -4.94
C LEU A 728 -27.02 -78.74 -4.04
N PHE A 729 -27.06 -77.51 -4.60
CA PHE A 729 -26.97 -76.28 -3.82
C PHE A 729 -28.13 -76.14 -2.82
N GLY A 730 -29.34 -76.56 -3.18
CA GLY A 730 -30.48 -76.60 -2.26
C GLY A 730 -30.24 -77.51 -1.06
N VAL A 731 -29.74 -78.73 -1.30
CA VAL A 731 -29.40 -79.68 -0.24
C VAL A 731 -28.29 -79.14 0.67
N ILE A 732 -27.23 -78.57 0.09
CA ILE A 732 -26.15 -77.93 0.85
C ILE A 732 -26.69 -76.78 1.71
N GLY A 733 -27.59 -75.96 1.15
CA GLY A 733 -28.22 -74.85 1.88
C GLY A 733 -29.04 -75.33 3.08
N VAL A 734 -29.87 -76.37 2.90
CA VAL A 734 -30.63 -76.98 4.00
C VAL A 734 -29.69 -77.55 5.07
N LEU A 735 -28.65 -78.29 4.65
CA LEU A 735 -27.66 -78.84 5.59
C LEU A 735 -26.94 -77.73 6.36
N ALA A 736 -26.55 -76.65 5.70
CA ALA A 736 -25.91 -75.49 6.33
C ALA A 736 -26.83 -74.80 7.34
N ILE A 737 -28.12 -74.65 7.02
CA ILE A 737 -29.12 -74.10 7.95
C ILE A 737 -29.28 -75.02 9.16
N ILE A 738 -29.37 -76.34 8.95
CA ILE A 738 -29.47 -77.33 10.05
C ILE A 738 -28.23 -77.25 10.94
N VAL A 739 -27.02 -77.24 10.37
CA VAL A 739 -25.77 -77.11 11.13
C VAL A 739 -25.71 -75.79 11.88
N PHE A 740 -26.10 -74.68 11.25
CA PHE A 740 -26.14 -73.37 11.91
C PHE A 740 -27.14 -73.34 13.07
N LEU A 741 -28.34 -73.91 12.88
CA LEU A 741 -29.35 -74.02 13.93
C LEU A 741 -28.91 -74.97 15.05
N ALA A 742 -28.26 -76.08 14.72
CA ALA A 742 -27.71 -77.05 15.67
C ALA A 742 -26.50 -76.51 16.43
N TRP A 743 -25.72 -75.59 15.86
CA TRP A 743 -24.69 -74.85 16.59
C TRP A 743 -25.33 -73.82 17.53
N ARG A 744 -26.45 -73.22 17.14
CA ARG A 744 -27.11 -72.19 17.96
C ARG A 744 -27.90 -72.77 19.15
N LEU A 745 -28.35 -74.02 19.04
CA LEU A 745 -28.88 -74.84 20.13
C LEU A 745 -27.74 -75.40 20.99
#